data_AF-A0A554GM64-F1
#
_entry.id   AF-A0A554GM64-F1
#
_cell.length_a   1.000
_cell.length_b   1.000
_cell.length_c   1.000
_cell.angle_alpha   90.00
_cell.angle_beta   90.00
_cell.angle_gamma   90.00
#
_symmetry.space_group_name_H-M   'P 1'
#
loop_
_entity.id
_entity.type
_entity.pdbx_description
1 polymer ?
#
loop_
_entity_poly.entity_id
_entity_poly.type
_entity_poly.pdbx_seq_one_letter_code
_entity_poly.pdbx_strand_id
1 'polypeptide(L)'
;MTGGNSGAVLITAPRVTTAGVHGRTPAPHPGGSATADVRPPPSPYSPQGHAFQELKSQSDFHALLVRLHRPVRHSGVGSMTRITRWFLAGLTFTLSACGAGGPEAEAPTSSLPSTEARRGDLEAALGALPGARVMGVHGDGVPLLIQGALGSTGRPIPGASAWQAHALLEPTLRRVLPAFRLTSKDVLPQRIQRDELGHTHVRYQQVKAGLPVVHEELILHLDAQGQVYAANGTARDGEPVPDPARISAEAAREAALAASPRGSTAEAPREVFVRPSLDAALVRAFEVVVSGQREDGMALRDHVFIGAQDGAQVLRTSDIHAARDRKVCSVGGPTKGWCRLEGQLETGDSTLDKTYDNLGLFHDCFLQNFSRDSYNGTGGQLPAKVHYGNSYANAYWDGTTMVCGDGDGVYLGPACEDPDIVVHELGHAVTDVTSRLVYSGESGALSESLSDIFAATCSSWATGTWSTGPAVWQIGELAWTPGATGDALRYMDDPAQDGESVDHLFDLISGTDVHYGSGVPNLAFALLSKGGTHPRGKTTVNVPGIGVEDAARIFYYANANLFTPNTPLYAAKAATRQAAQLLGYSTAIQDAVDAAWLAVGVGEPGPTPGGCVPLPNNATVSMIFGPAGSKRYYCFDVPANTPSTVTISGGTGDVDLYTRFGLQPTLSAYGCRPYKTGNNETCALAAQATDGRQWILLNGYTAYSGVTLSVSY
;
A
#
# COMPACT_ATOMS: atom_id res chain seq x y z
N MET A 1 -5.66 4.30 -27.01
CA MET A 1 -6.23 5.44 -26.26
C MET A 1 -6.38 4.98 -24.82
N THR A 2 -5.39 5.25 -23.99
CA THR A 2 -5.36 4.89 -22.55
C THR A 2 -4.25 5.71 -21.91
N GLY A 3 -4.50 7.01 -21.72
CA GLY A 3 -3.65 7.84 -20.86
C GLY A 3 -4.22 7.75 -19.45
N GLY A 4 -3.47 7.14 -18.53
CA GLY A 4 -3.77 7.26 -17.10
C GLY A 4 -3.46 8.69 -16.67
N ASN A 5 -4.43 9.36 -16.06
CA ASN A 5 -4.28 10.75 -15.64
C ASN A 5 -3.86 10.78 -14.17
N SER A 6 -2.60 10.43 -13.89
CA SER A 6 -1.99 10.61 -12.56
C SER A 6 -2.08 12.08 -12.17
N GLY A 7 -2.87 12.39 -11.16
CA GLY A 7 -2.90 13.73 -10.58
C GLY A 7 -1.66 13.92 -9.73
N ALA A 8 -0.88 14.96 -9.99
CA ALA A 8 0.08 15.43 -9.01
C ALA A 8 -0.70 15.96 -7.81
N VAL A 9 -0.37 15.47 -6.60
CA VAL A 9 -0.89 15.99 -5.33
C VAL A 9 -0.43 17.44 -5.16
N LEU A 10 -1.19 18.24 -4.40
CA LEU A 10 -0.89 19.64 -4.15
C LEU A 10 -1.35 20.05 -2.75
N ILE A 11 -0.41 20.13 -1.81
CA ILE A 11 -0.58 20.75 -0.50
C ILE A 11 -0.62 22.28 -0.67
N THR A 12 -1.72 22.84 -1.18
CA THR A 12 -1.83 24.30 -1.38
C THR A 12 -2.15 25.05 -0.10
N ALA A 13 -1.24 25.92 0.34
CA ALA A 13 -1.60 27.02 1.23
C ALA A 13 -2.69 27.91 0.57
N PRO A 14 -3.75 28.31 1.29
CA PRO A 14 -4.93 28.93 0.69
C PRO A 14 -4.70 30.39 0.26
N ARG A 15 -5.23 30.75 -0.92
CA ARG A 15 -5.32 32.17 -1.34
C ARG A 15 -6.49 32.88 -0.67
N VAL A 16 -6.22 33.56 0.44
CA VAL A 16 -7.22 34.40 1.13
C VAL A 16 -7.65 35.57 0.25
N THR A 17 -8.92 35.58 -0.17
CA THR A 17 -9.57 36.77 -0.74
C THR A 17 -10.02 37.71 0.37
N THR A 18 -9.60 38.98 0.33
CA THR A 18 -9.91 39.96 1.38
C THR A 18 -11.40 40.35 1.41
N ALA A 19 -12.15 39.83 2.38
CA ALA A 19 -13.49 40.30 2.72
C ALA A 19 -13.40 41.49 3.69
N GLY A 20 -14.13 42.58 3.40
CA GLY A 20 -14.04 43.83 4.17
C GLY A 20 -14.85 43.81 5.47
N VAL A 21 -14.20 44.11 6.60
CA VAL A 21 -14.86 44.24 7.91
C VAL A 21 -15.44 45.64 8.10
N HIS A 22 -16.77 45.76 8.13
CA HIS A 22 -17.43 46.96 8.66
C HIS A 22 -17.41 46.94 10.19
N GLY A 23 -16.55 47.75 10.79
CA GLY A 23 -16.27 47.72 12.23
C GLY A 23 -17.28 48.45 13.13
N ARG A 24 -17.05 48.32 14.44
CA ARG A 24 -17.56 49.22 15.49
C ARG A 24 -16.41 49.57 16.44
N THR A 25 -16.24 50.86 16.72
CA THR A 25 -15.39 51.37 17.81
C THR A 25 -16.14 51.27 19.15
N PRO A 26 -15.44 51.24 20.31
CA PRO A 26 -15.17 52.52 20.97
C PRO A 26 -13.87 52.62 21.82
N ALA A 27 -13.26 53.81 21.77
CA ALA A 27 -12.58 54.50 22.89
C ALA A 27 -11.27 53.91 23.52
N PRO A 28 -10.45 54.72 24.23
CA PRO A 28 -9.00 54.46 24.33
C PRO A 28 -8.38 54.37 25.75
N HIS A 29 -7.11 53.90 25.79
CA HIS A 29 -5.91 54.29 26.58
C HIS A 29 -6.01 55.08 27.92
N PRO A 30 -5.03 54.98 28.87
CA PRO A 30 -3.57 54.83 28.60
C PRO A 30 -2.69 54.04 29.63
N GLY A 31 -1.37 53.94 29.36
CA GLY A 31 -0.33 53.91 30.42
C GLY A 31 0.94 53.07 30.17
N GLY A 32 2.14 53.68 30.28
CA GLY A 32 3.46 53.00 30.42
C GLY A 32 4.07 52.44 29.11
N SER A 33 5.11 52.97 28.46
CA SER A 33 6.27 53.83 28.80
C SER A 33 7.45 53.15 29.52
N ALA A 34 8.40 52.62 28.75
CA ALA A 34 9.83 52.54 29.09
C ALA A 34 10.68 52.59 27.79
N THR A 35 11.87 53.17 27.83
CA THR A 35 12.72 53.46 26.65
C THR A 35 14.19 53.13 26.90
N ALA A 36 14.92 52.75 25.85
CA ALA A 36 16.38 52.82 25.78
C ALA A 36 16.80 53.29 24.37
N ASP A 37 17.79 54.19 24.29
CA ASP A 37 18.24 54.90 23.08
C ASP A 37 19.65 54.41 22.67
N VAL A 38 20.06 54.63 21.40
CA VAL A 38 21.44 54.87 20.89
C VAL A 38 21.38 55.02 19.35
N ARG A 39 22.34 55.75 18.76
CA ARG A 39 22.17 56.55 17.51
C ARG A 39 23.05 56.12 16.30
N PRO A 40 22.74 56.60 15.07
CA PRO A 40 23.38 56.23 13.76
C PRO A 40 24.63 57.13 13.48
N PRO A 41 25.20 57.35 12.25
CA PRO A 41 24.83 57.02 10.84
C PRO A 41 26.05 56.48 10.00
N PRO A 42 26.17 56.56 8.63
CA PRO A 42 25.29 57.09 7.57
C PRO A 42 25.12 56.23 6.27
N SER A 43 24.26 56.72 5.37
CA SER A 43 24.11 56.29 3.96
C SER A 43 25.02 57.12 3.02
N PRO A 44 25.23 56.71 1.74
CA PRO A 44 24.55 57.46 0.67
C PRO A 44 24.18 56.67 -0.63
N TYR A 45 23.40 57.36 -1.49
CA TYR A 45 23.13 57.15 -2.93
C TYR A 45 22.15 56.07 -3.45
N SER A 46 21.02 56.59 -3.96
CA SER A 46 20.21 56.09 -5.09
C SER A 46 20.57 56.94 -6.35
N PRO A 47 20.24 56.59 -7.62
CA PRO A 47 18.87 56.77 -8.15
C PRO A 47 18.44 55.84 -9.33
N GLN A 48 17.23 56.10 -9.87
CA GLN A 48 16.60 55.56 -11.11
C GLN A 48 16.09 54.11 -11.03
N GLY A 49 14.79 53.81 -11.14
CA GLY A 49 13.59 54.68 -11.11
C GLY A 49 12.91 54.93 -12.46
N HIS A 50 11.74 54.30 -12.67
CA HIS A 50 10.63 54.76 -13.51
C HIS A 50 9.31 54.20 -12.95
N ALA A 51 8.19 54.88 -13.18
CA ALA A 51 6.88 54.58 -12.58
C ALA A 51 5.78 54.44 -13.65
N PHE A 52 4.51 54.36 -13.20
CA PHE A 52 3.27 54.14 -13.96
C PHE A 52 3.02 52.66 -14.36
N GLN A 53 1.82 52.08 -14.22
CA GLN A 53 0.54 52.65 -13.73
C GLN A 53 -0.38 51.57 -13.13
N GLU A 54 -1.18 51.92 -12.11
CA GLU A 54 -2.35 51.10 -11.73
C GLU A 54 -3.47 51.21 -12.78
N LEU A 55 -4.12 50.09 -13.11
CA LEU A 55 -5.51 50.07 -13.55
C LEU A 55 -6.29 48.92 -12.88
N LYS A 56 -7.61 49.06 -12.81
CA LYS A 56 -8.46 48.40 -11.81
C LYS A 56 -9.48 47.43 -12.41
N SER A 57 -10.01 46.59 -11.51
CA SER A 57 -11.28 45.84 -11.59
C SER A 57 -11.43 44.70 -12.61
N GLN A 58 -12.12 43.65 -12.16
CA GLN A 58 -12.62 42.53 -12.95
C GLN A 58 -14.01 42.86 -13.52
N SER A 59 -14.36 42.29 -14.68
CA SER A 59 -15.73 41.87 -14.99
C SER A 59 -15.76 40.95 -16.23
N ASP A 60 -16.56 39.89 -16.13
CA ASP A 60 -17.21 39.14 -17.20
C ASP A 60 -16.37 38.44 -18.30
N PHE A 61 -16.34 37.10 -18.22
CA PHE A 61 -16.29 36.23 -19.39
C PHE A 61 -17.23 35.04 -19.19
N HIS A 62 -18.21 34.85 -20.08
CA HIS A 62 -19.29 33.86 -19.91
C HIS A 62 -19.71 33.26 -21.26
N ALA A 63 -19.47 31.95 -21.45
CA ALA A 63 -19.86 31.13 -22.62
C ALA A 63 -19.29 31.58 -24.00
N LEU A 64 -19.24 30.78 -25.08
CA LEU A 64 -19.82 29.47 -25.40
C LEU A 64 -18.93 28.72 -26.43
N LEU A 65 -19.07 27.39 -26.55
CA LEU A 65 -18.52 26.58 -27.66
C LEU A 65 -19.22 26.85 -29.01
N VAL A 66 -18.55 26.56 -30.15
CA VAL A 66 -19.04 25.63 -31.22
C VAL A 66 -18.07 25.49 -32.45
N ARG A 67 -17.76 24.22 -32.79
CA ARG A 67 -17.36 23.60 -34.11
C ARG A 67 -16.48 24.34 -35.15
N LEU A 68 -15.43 23.65 -35.64
CA LEU A 68 -15.21 23.11 -37.02
C LEU A 68 -13.74 22.59 -37.12
N HIS A 69 -13.31 21.41 -37.57
CA HIS A 69 -13.65 20.43 -38.63
C HIS A 69 -12.95 20.58 -40.02
N ARG A 70 -11.61 20.36 -40.05
CA ARG A 70 -10.77 19.94 -41.23
C ARG A 70 -10.66 20.94 -42.42
N PRO A 71 -9.91 20.65 -43.51
CA PRO A 71 -8.42 20.53 -43.56
C PRO A 71 -7.79 21.34 -44.73
N VAL A 72 -6.45 21.39 -44.83
CA VAL A 72 -5.71 21.97 -45.99
C VAL A 72 -4.64 21.00 -46.51
N ARG A 73 -4.27 21.07 -47.81
CA ARG A 73 -3.42 20.09 -48.51
C ARG A 73 -2.65 20.70 -49.70
N HIS A 74 -1.44 20.20 -49.97
CA HIS A 74 -0.59 20.42 -51.18
C HIS A 74 0.00 21.85 -51.35
N SER A 75 1.11 22.11 -52.06
CA SER A 75 2.03 21.29 -52.92
C SER A 75 3.50 21.69 -52.61
N GLY A 76 4.61 21.03 -53.01
CA GLY A 76 4.99 19.93 -53.92
C GLY A 76 6.53 20.02 -54.17
N VAL A 77 7.26 19.35 -55.09
CA VAL A 77 7.06 18.26 -56.08
C VAL A 77 8.45 17.62 -56.39
N GLY A 78 8.56 16.30 -56.58
CA GLY A 78 9.72 15.61 -57.22
C GLY A 78 10.66 14.82 -56.26
N SER A 79 11.26 13.67 -56.64
CA SER A 79 11.27 12.92 -57.91
C SER A 79 11.12 11.38 -57.71
N MET A 80 11.16 10.60 -58.79
CA MET A 80 10.69 9.20 -58.88
C MET A 80 11.70 8.10 -58.47
N THR A 81 11.23 6.94 -57.97
CA THR A 81 11.21 5.66 -58.76
C THR A 81 10.46 4.47 -58.11
N ARG A 82 9.51 3.90 -58.89
CA ARG A 82 8.99 2.50 -59.02
C ARG A 82 9.05 1.51 -57.81
N ILE A 83 7.92 0.96 -57.28
CA ILE A 83 6.95 -0.05 -57.83
C ILE A 83 7.52 -1.50 -57.72
N THR A 84 6.86 -2.54 -57.14
CA THR A 84 5.42 -2.92 -57.06
C THR A 84 5.02 -3.68 -55.77
N ARG A 85 3.71 -3.86 -55.51
CA ARG A 85 3.07 -4.75 -54.50
C ARG A 85 1.81 -5.43 -55.12
N TRP A 86 1.62 -6.74 -54.99
CA TRP A 86 0.34 -7.49 -55.18
C TRP A 86 0.41 -8.85 -54.46
N PHE A 87 -0.69 -9.59 -54.16
CA PHE A 87 -1.93 -9.26 -53.43
C PHE A 87 -2.62 -10.58 -52.99
N LEU A 88 -3.72 -10.51 -52.23
CA LEU A 88 -4.56 -11.63 -51.71
C LEU A 88 -4.77 -12.84 -52.64
N ALA A 89 -4.83 -14.05 -52.04
CA ALA A 89 -6.08 -14.80 -51.84
C ALA A 89 -5.85 -16.09 -51.02
N GLY A 90 -6.91 -16.69 -50.47
CA GLY A 90 -6.88 -18.02 -49.86
C GLY A 90 -8.18 -18.77 -50.10
N LEU A 91 -8.11 -20.10 -50.19
CA LEU A 91 -9.27 -21.00 -50.25
C LEU A 91 -8.89 -22.43 -49.87
N THR A 92 -9.82 -23.15 -49.25
CA THR A 92 -9.66 -24.52 -48.73
C THR A 92 -9.99 -25.60 -49.78
N PHE A 93 -9.27 -26.72 -49.77
CA PHE A 93 -9.78 -28.01 -50.27
C PHE A 93 -9.20 -29.18 -49.47
N THR A 94 -9.95 -30.28 -49.41
CA THR A 94 -9.58 -31.55 -48.74
C THR A 94 -9.76 -32.73 -49.69
N LEU A 95 -9.40 -33.95 -49.25
CA LEU A 95 -9.44 -35.25 -49.98
C LEU A 95 -8.26 -35.44 -50.97
N SER A 96 -7.69 -36.65 -51.18
CA SER A 96 -7.68 -37.89 -50.37
C SER A 96 -6.66 -38.93 -50.88
N ALA A 97 -6.40 -39.93 -50.04
CA ALA A 97 -5.99 -41.32 -50.36
C ALA A 97 -4.59 -41.64 -50.94
N CYS A 98 -3.78 -42.28 -50.07
CA CYS A 98 -3.09 -43.57 -50.24
C CYS A 98 -2.21 -43.87 -51.48
N GLY A 99 -0.92 -44.11 -51.21
CA GLY A 99 -0.02 -44.97 -51.99
C GLY A 99 1.15 -45.42 -51.09
N ALA A 100 1.32 -46.73 -50.87
CA ALA A 100 2.16 -47.25 -49.78
C ALA A 100 3.47 -47.91 -50.27
N GLY A 101 4.52 -47.80 -49.45
CA GLY A 101 5.79 -48.50 -49.60
C GLY A 101 6.72 -48.23 -48.40
N GLY A 102 6.84 -49.21 -47.50
CA GLY A 102 7.76 -49.15 -46.35
C GLY A 102 9.10 -49.86 -46.62
N PRO A 103 9.85 -50.29 -45.58
CA PRO A 103 9.58 -50.17 -44.15
C PRO A 103 10.58 -49.27 -43.40
N GLU A 104 10.10 -48.50 -42.42
CA GLU A 104 10.97 -47.92 -41.39
C GLU A 104 11.10 -48.89 -40.23
N ALA A 105 12.33 -49.04 -39.70
CA ALA A 105 12.56 -49.70 -38.43
C ALA A 105 12.33 -48.66 -37.30
N GLU A 106 11.52 -49.02 -36.30
CA GLU A 106 11.21 -48.12 -35.19
C GLU A 106 12.48 -47.74 -34.40
N ALA A 107 12.81 -46.44 -34.39
CA ALA A 107 13.74 -45.90 -33.40
C ALA A 107 13.01 -45.84 -32.04
N PRO A 108 13.64 -46.28 -30.93
CA PRO A 108 12.96 -46.38 -29.64
C PRO A 108 12.64 -44.98 -29.08
N THR A 109 11.35 -44.66 -29.00
CA THR A 109 10.86 -43.39 -28.45
C THR A 109 10.90 -43.40 -26.93
N SER A 110 11.79 -42.61 -26.32
CA SER A 110 11.80 -42.40 -24.87
C SER A 110 10.67 -41.46 -24.45
N SER A 111 9.44 -41.97 -24.42
CA SER A 111 8.26 -41.26 -23.92
C SER A 111 8.43 -40.87 -22.45
N LEU A 112 8.28 -39.58 -22.13
CA LEU A 112 8.17 -39.12 -20.75
C LEU A 112 6.97 -39.80 -20.06
N PRO A 113 7.07 -40.19 -18.78
CA PRO A 113 5.96 -40.83 -18.06
C PRO A 113 4.68 -39.99 -18.07
N SER A 114 3.52 -40.65 -18.12
CA SER A 114 2.22 -40.00 -18.03
C SER A 114 2.03 -39.29 -16.70
N THR A 115 1.10 -38.33 -16.65
CA THR A 115 0.80 -37.55 -15.44
C THR A 115 0.30 -38.42 -14.28
N GLU A 116 -0.32 -39.57 -14.58
CA GLU A 116 -0.76 -40.56 -13.60
C GLU A 116 0.43 -41.36 -13.04
N ALA A 117 1.37 -41.78 -13.91
CA ALA A 117 2.60 -42.45 -13.47
C ALA A 117 3.48 -41.55 -12.57
N ARG A 118 3.45 -40.23 -12.80
CA ARG A 118 4.09 -39.19 -11.96
C ARG A 118 3.30 -38.82 -10.70
N ARG A 119 2.19 -39.49 -10.41
CA ARG A 119 1.46 -39.37 -9.13
C ARG A 119 1.61 -40.64 -8.30
N GLY A 120 1.56 -41.82 -8.94
CA GLY A 120 1.75 -43.11 -8.25
C GLY A 120 3.16 -43.33 -7.68
N ASP A 121 4.20 -42.74 -8.27
CA ASP A 121 5.57 -42.76 -7.72
C ASP A 121 5.66 -41.98 -6.39
N LEU A 122 5.06 -40.80 -6.34
CA LEU A 122 4.99 -39.96 -5.15
C LEU A 122 4.09 -40.57 -4.06
N GLU A 123 2.93 -41.12 -4.43
CA GLU A 123 2.04 -41.82 -3.49
C GLU A 123 2.75 -43.02 -2.85
N ALA A 124 3.53 -43.79 -3.62
CA ALA A 124 4.35 -44.88 -3.09
C ALA A 124 5.48 -44.38 -2.17
N ALA A 125 6.16 -43.28 -2.53
CA ALA A 125 7.22 -42.68 -1.72
C ALA A 125 6.70 -42.13 -0.38
N LEU A 126 5.54 -41.45 -0.39
CA LEU A 126 4.88 -40.98 0.82
C LEU A 126 4.33 -42.15 1.67
N GLY A 127 3.85 -43.23 1.03
CA GLY A 127 3.45 -44.46 1.71
C GLY A 127 4.59 -45.16 2.47
N ALA A 128 5.85 -44.93 2.07
CA ALA A 128 7.04 -45.40 2.79
C ALA A 128 7.41 -44.56 4.03
N LEU A 129 6.68 -43.46 4.29
CA LEU A 129 6.88 -42.55 5.43
C LEU A 129 5.63 -42.57 6.35
N PRO A 130 5.38 -43.67 7.09
CA PRO A 130 4.15 -43.83 7.87
C PRO A 130 3.99 -42.73 8.92
N GLY A 131 2.86 -42.01 8.86
CA GLY A 131 2.56 -40.88 9.74
C GLY A 131 3.13 -39.54 9.27
N ALA A 132 3.81 -39.47 8.12
CA ALA A 132 4.14 -38.19 7.50
C ALA A 132 2.89 -37.53 6.89
N ARG A 133 2.82 -36.20 6.99
CA ARG A 133 1.78 -35.36 6.41
C ARG A 133 2.42 -34.37 5.44
N VAL A 134 1.90 -34.31 4.22
CA VAL A 134 2.24 -33.24 3.26
C VAL A 134 1.52 -31.97 3.69
N MET A 135 2.28 -30.88 3.88
CA MET A 135 1.75 -29.59 4.34
C MET A 135 1.67 -28.54 3.21
N GLY A 136 2.28 -28.84 2.04
CA GLY A 136 2.25 -28.01 0.84
C GLY A 136 2.95 -28.73 -0.32
N VAL A 137 2.65 -28.34 -1.56
CA VAL A 137 3.18 -28.93 -2.80
C VAL A 137 3.56 -27.85 -3.82
N HIS A 138 4.51 -28.17 -4.70
CA HIS A 138 4.83 -27.43 -5.93
C HIS A 138 3.77 -27.68 -7.02
N GLY A 139 3.75 -26.89 -8.10
CA GLY A 139 2.80 -27.06 -9.22
C GLY A 139 2.90 -28.41 -9.95
N ASP A 140 4.05 -29.10 -9.84
CA ASP A 140 4.27 -30.46 -10.34
C ASP A 140 3.79 -31.58 -9.37
N GLY A 141 3.22 -31.20 -8.23
CA GLY A 141 2.68 -32.08 -7.19
C GLY A 141 3.71 -32.57 -6.15
N VAL A 142 5.01 -32.32 -6.32
CA VAL A 142 6.04 -32.71 -5.34
C VAL A 142 5.86 -31.91 -4.04
N PRO A 143 6.03 -32.49 -2.84
CA PRO A 143 5.93 -31.77 -1.59
C PRO A 143 6.92 -30.60 -1.47
N LEU A 144 6.43 -29.48 -0.96
CA LEU A 144 7.24 -28.36 -0.47
C LEU A 144 7.68 -28.59 0.98
N LEU A 145 6.82 -29.23 1.79
CA LEU A 145 7.03 -29.56 3.20
C LEU A 145 6.31 -30.85 3.56
N ILE A 146 7.02 -31.76 4.24
CA ILE A 146 6.47 -32.93 4.93
C ILE A 146 6.80 -32.88 6.43
N GLN A 147 5.86 -33.27 7.28
CA GLN A 147 6.02 -33.29 8.74
C GLN A 147 5.56 -34.64 9.31
N GLY A 148 6.36 -35.24 10.20
CA GLY A 148 6.08 -36.53 10.84
C GLY A 148 7.34 -37.18 11.42
N ALA A 149 7.26 -38.42 11.88
CA ALA A 149 8.43 -39.16 12.39
C ALA A 149 9.29 -39.71 11.23
N LEU A 150 9.99 -38.83 10.52
CA LEU A 150 10.68 -39.15 9.26
C LEU A 150 11.92 -40.03 9.45
N GLY A 151 12.55 -39.97 10.63
CA GLY A 151 13.71 -40.80 10.99
C GLY A 151 14.49 -40.24 12.17
N SER A 152 15.75 -40.67 12.32
CA SER A 152 16.62 -40.21 13.40
C SER A 152 18.10 -40.45 13.10
N THR A 153 18.96 -39.66 13.73
CA THR A 153 20.42 -39.90 13.86
C THR A 153 20.78 -40.91 14.95
N GLY A 154 19.81 -41.44 15.69
CA GLY A 154 19.99 -42.39 16.81
C GLY A 154 20.59 -41.78 18.08
N ARG A 155 20.96 -40.50 18.05
CA ARG A 155 21.55 -39.72 19.14
C ARG A 155 21.46 -38.21 18.84
N PRO A 156 21.54 -37.33 19.86
CA PRO A 156 21.82 -35.92 19.66
C PRO A 156 23.11 -35.71 18.84
N ILE A 157 23.13 -34.67 17.99
CA ILE A 157 24.30 -34.32 17.17
C ILE A 157 24.87 -32.88 17.40
N PRO A 158 24.92 -32.35 18.65
CA PRO A 158 25.49 -31.03 18.90
C PRO A 158 26.97 -30.99 18.49
N GLY A 159 27.36 -29.99 17.71
CA GLY A 159 28.74 -29.80 17.25
C GLY A 159 29.19 -30.74 16.12
N ALA A 160 28.31 -31.55 15.53
CA ALA A 160 28.61 -32.29 14.31
C ALA A 160 28.83 -31.34 13.12
N SER A 161 29.70 -31.71 12.17
CA SER A 161 29.78 -31.05 10.86
C SER A 161 28.64 -31.49 9.93
N ALA A 162 28.37 -30.72 8.87
CA ALA A 162 27.31 -31.07 7.90
C ALA A 162 27.54 -32.46 7.25
N TRP A 163 28.80 -32.83 7.00
CA TRP A 163 29.17 -34.16 6.51
C TRP A 163 28.99 -35.27 7.56
N GLN A 164 29.30 -35.01 8.83
CA GLN A 164 29.04 -35.96 9.92
C GLN A 164 27.54 -36.17 10.14
N ALA A 165 26.75 -35.10 10.05
CA ALA A 165 25.30 -35.16 10.12
C ALA A 165 24.70 -35.93 8.93
N HIS A 166 25.17 -35.68 7.69
CA HIS A 166 24.79 -36.45 6.50
C HIS A 166 25.07 -37.96 6.66
N ALA A 167 26.25 -38.34 7.16
CA ALA A 167 26.58 -39.74 7.40
C ALA A 167 25.65 -40.41 8.44
N LEU A 168 25.22 -39.68 9.47
CA LEU A 168 24.24 -40.16 10.46
C LEU A 168 22.79 -40.14 9.94
N LEU A 169 22.50 -39.29 8.96
CA LEU A 169 21.18 -39.14 8.34
C LEU A 169 20.96 -40.02 7.11
N GLU A 170 21.98 -40.70 6.58
CA GLU A 170 21.91 -41.54 5.38
C GLU A 170 20.72 -42.54 5.39
N PRO A 171 20.41 -43.26 6.49
CA PRO A 171 19.24 -44.16 6.54
C PRO A 171 17.89 -43.43 6.49
N THR A 172 17.85 -42.17 6.94
CA THR A 172 16.66 -41.31 6.87
C THR A 172 16.53 -40.69 5.48
N LEU A 173 17.61 -40.16 4.91
CA LEU A 173 17.67 -39.61 3.56
C LEU A 173 17.21 -40.63 2.51
N ARG A 174 17.61 -41.90 2.62
CA ARG A 174 17.15 -43.00 1.75
C ARG A 174 15.62 -43.21 1.73
N ARG A 175 14.89 -42.75 2.74
CA ARG A 175 13.42 -42.82 2.83
C ARG A 175 12.74 -41.49 2.49
N VAL A 176 13.35 -40.37 2.87
CA VAL A 176 12.80 -39.02 2.69
C VAL A 176 12.98 -38.51 1.25
N LEU A 177 14.17 -38.69 0.65
CA LEU A 177 14.49 -38.13 -0.66
C LEU A 177 13.54 -38.58 -1.79
N PRO A 178 13.08 -39.84 -1.86
CA PRO A 178 12.09 -40.27 -2.87
C PRO A 178 10.79 -39.48 -2.87
N ALA A 179 10.35 -38.92 -1.71
CA ALA A 179 9.17 -38.07 -1.67
C ALA A 179 9.37 -36.74 -2.42
N PHE A 180 10.62 -36.30 -2.60
CA PHE A 180 11.01 -35.15 -3.43
C PHE A 180 11.46 -35.58 -4.85
N ARG A 181 11.28 -36.87 -5.21
CA ARG A 181 11.90 -37.57 -6.35
C ARG A 181 13.44 -37.51 -6.41
N LEU A 182 14.10 -37.16 -5.30
CA LEU A 182 15.54 -37.09 -5.18
C LEU A 182 16.12 -38.45 -4.74
N THR A 183 17.43 -38.64 -4.94
CA THR A 183 18.20 -39.75 -4.35
C THR A 183 19.49 -39.22 -3.70
N SER A 184 20.23 -40.05 -2.97
CA SER A 184 21.40 -39.61 -2.18
C SER A 184 22.59 -39.07 -3.01
N LYS A 185 22.58 -39.25 -4.34
CA LYS A 185 23.53 -38.61 -5.28
C LYS A 185 23.12 -37.20 -5.72
N ASP A 186 21.86 -36.83 -5.47
CA ASP A 186 21.24 -35.60 -5.96
C ASP A 186 21.19 -34.49 -4.89
N VAL A 187 21.87 -34.71 -3.75
CA VAL A 187 21.96 -33.78 -2.61
C VAL A 187 23.37 -33.80 -2.00
N LEU A 188 23.93 -32.62 -1.71
CA LEU A 188 25.19 -32.46 -0.99
C LEU A 188 25.00 -31.63 0.29
N PRO A 189 25.55 -32.04 1.45
CA PRO A 189 25.41 -31.29 2.70
C PRO A 189 26.17 -29.97 2.64
N GLN A 190 25.45 -28.86 2.80
CA GLN A 190 26.04 -27.51 2.84
C GLN A 190 26.33 -27.08 4.28
N ARG A 191 25.27 -27.00 5.09
CA ARG A 191 25.30 -26.34 6.40
C ARG A 191 24.50 -27.13 7.42
N ILE A 192 25.00 -27.11 8.64
CA ILE A 192 24.27 -27.48 9.85
C ILE A 192 24.14 -26.23 10.72
N GLN A 193 22.97 -26.04 11.32
CA GLN A 193 22.69 -24.96 12.25
C GLN A 193 21.91 -25.53 13.44
N ARG A 194 22.18 -25.02 14.65
CA ARG A 194 21.33 -25.26 15.82
C ARG A 194 20.58 -23.97 16.14
N ASP A 195 19.34 -24.08 16.58
CA ASP A 195 18.58 -22.93 17.09
C ASP A 195 18.57 -22.87 18.62
N GLU A 196 17.97 -21.80 19.15
CA GLU A 196 17.89 -21.51 20.58
C GLU A 196 16.97 -22.47 21.34
N LEU A 197 16.03 -23.10 20.65
CA LEU A 197 15.20 -24.20 21.18
C LEU A 197 15.99 -25.53 21.25
N GLY A 198 17.20 -25.56 20.70
CA GLY A 198 18.10 -26.69 20.71
C GLY A 198 17.85 -27.69 19.58
N HIS A 199 16.93 -27.41 18.65
CA HIS A 199 16.72 -28.19 17.43
C HIS A 199 17.89 -28.00 16.46
N THR A 200 18.07 -28.94 15.53
CA THR A 200 19.17 -28.95 14.56
C THR A 200 18.63 -29.03 13.14
N HIS A 201 19.07 -28.11 12.29
CA HIS A 201 18.63 -27.98 10.90
C HIS A 201 19.81 -28.26 9.97
N VAL A 202 19.64 -29.18 9.03
CA VAL A 202 20.69 -29.58 8.07
C VAL A 202 20.23 -29.24 6.65
N ARG A 203 20.92 -28.29 5.99
CA ARG A 203 20.68 -27.88 4.60
C ARG A 203 21.52 -28.69 3.63
N TYR A 204 20.87 -29.08 2.53
CA TYR A 204 21.44 -29.79 1.41
C TYR A 204 21.21 -29.02 0.10
N GLN A 205 22.27 -28.77 -0.65
CA GLN A 205 22.24 -28.25 -2.01
C GLN A 205 21.83 -29.38 -2.97
N GLN A 206 20.82 -29.15 -3.82
CA GLN A 206 20.50 -30.10 -4.89
C GLN A 206 21.63 -30.15 -5.93
N VAL A 207 21.91 -31.35 -6.44
CA VAL A 207 22.80 -31.62 -7.56
C VAL A 207 22.03 -32.44 -8.59
N LYS A 208 22.23 -32.18 -9.88
CA LYS A 208 21.71 -33.01 -10.98
C LYS A 208 22.84 -33.27 -11.97
N ALA A 209 23.03 -34.52 -12.38
CA ALA A 209 24.08 -34.92 -13.32
C ALA A 209 25.52 -34.41 -12.98
N GLY A 210 25.82 -34.17 -11.70
CA GLY A 210 27.12 -33.66 -11.24
C GLY A 210 27.26 -32.13 -11.16
N LEU A 211 26.26 -31.36 -11.62
CA LEU A 211 26.23 -29.90 -11.50
C LEU A 211 25.27 -29.45 -10.38
N PRO A 212 25.54 -28.34 -9.67
CA PRO A 212 24.63 -27.80 -8.68
C PRO A 212 23.35 -27.28 -9.35
N VAL A 213 22.24 -27.32 -8.62
CA VAL A 213 20.98 -26.70 -9.02
C VAL A 213 20.73 -25.45 -8.16
N VAL A 214 21.03 -24.28 -8.70
CA VAL A 214 21.13 -23.04 -7.92
C VAL A 214 19.76 -22.57 -7.45
N HIS A 215 19.69 -22.14 -6.19
CA HIS A 215 18.47 -21.83 -5.41
C HIS A 215 17.55 -23.03 -5.08
N GLU A 216 17.94 -24.26 -5.44
CA GLU A 216 17.21 -25.49 -5.10
C GLU A 216 17.88 -26.22 -3.91
N GLU A 217 17.27 -26.12 -2.73
CA GLU A 217 17.76 -26.77 -1.49
C GLU A 217 16.69 -27.61 -0.78
N LEU A 218 17.15 -28.58 0.02
CA LEU A 218 16.37 -29.38 0.96
C LEU A 218 16.89 -29.18 2.38
N ILE A 219 15.99 -29.06 3.36
CA ILE A 219 16.29 -28.96 4.79
C ILE A 219 15.71 -30.18 5.53
N LEU A 220 16.49 -30.79 6.42
CA LEU A 220 15.99 -31.70 7.44
C LEU A 220 16.00 -31.03 8.81
N HIS A 221 14.89 -31.11 9.54
CA HIS A 221 14.73 -30.55 10.88
C HIS A 221 14.70 -31.65 11.94
N LEU A 222 15.60 -31.54 12.93
CA LEU A 222 15.78 -32.51 14.00
C LEU A 222 15.47 -31.88 15.36
N ASP A 223 14.84 -32.63 16.26
CA ASP A 223 14.71 -32.23 17.67
C ASP A 223 16.06 -32.31 18.41
N ALA A 224 16.08 -31.93 19.70
CA ALA A 224 17.29 -31.97 20.52
C ALA A 224 17.82 -33.40 20.79
N GLN A 225 17.00 -34.43 20.55
CA GLN A 225 17.29 -35.85 20.71
C GLN A 225 17.78 -36.49 19.40
N GLY A 226 17.64 -35.79 18.27
CA GLY A 226 18.01 -36.24 16.94
C GLY A 226 16.89 -36.99 16.19
N GLN A 227 15.62 -36.79 16.51
CA GLN A 227 14.49 -37.24 15.69
C GLN A 227 14.21 -36.24 14.57
N VAL A 228 14.17 -36.69 13.32
CA VAL A 228 13.81 -35.86 12.16
C VAL A 228 12.30 -35.71 12.12
N TYR A 229 11.80 -34.52 12.47
CA TYR A 229 10.36 -34.23 12.61
C TYR A 229 9.74 -33.55 11.38
N ALA A 230 10.56 -32.96 10.50
CA ALA A 230 10.13 -32.35 9.25
C ALA A 230 11.24 -32.33 8.19
N ALA A 231 10.83 -32.24 6.93
CA ALA A 231 11.68 -31.98 5.77
C ALA A 231 10.98 -31.03 4.80
N ASN A 232 11.64 -29.97 4.36
CA ASN A 232 11.09 -29.01 3.40
C ASN A 232 12.14 -28.55 2.40
N GLY A 233 11.71 -28.07 1.23
CA GLY A 233 12.65 -27.61 0.21
C GLY A 233 12.01 -27.21 -1.10
N THR A 234 12.74 -26.39 -1.86
CA THR A 234 12.50 -26.18 -3.28
C THR A 234 12.96 -27.39 -4.10
N ALA A 235 14.08 -28.00 -3.65
CA ALA A 235 14.77 -29.09 -4.32
C ALA A 235 13.89 -30.30 -4.64
N ARG A 236 13.89 -30.70 -5.92
CA ARG A 236 13.05 -31.79 -6.45
C ARG A 236 13.51 -32.26 -7.83
N ASP A 237 13.05 -33.44 -8.24
CA ASP A 237 13.25 -33.95 -9.61
C ASP A 237 11.97 -34.61 -10.18
N GLY A 238 12.11 -35.30 -11.32
CA GLY A 238 11.03 -35.76 -12.20
C GLY A 238 11.16 -35.21 -13.64
N GLU A 239 12.21 -34.44 -13.92
CA GLU A 239 12.48 -33.83 -15.22
C GLU A 239 13.67 -34.48 -15.94
N PRO A 240 13.70 -34.48 -17.29
CA PRO A 240 14.90 -34.84 -18.04
C PRO A 240 16.09 -33.93 -17.66
N VAL A 241 17.32 -34.41 -17.88
CA VAL A 241 18.51 -33.54 -17.79
C VAL A 241 18.52 -32.62 -19.02
N PRO A 242 18.52 -31.29 -18.88
CA PRO A 242 18.58 -30.38 -20.03
C PRO A 242 19.85 -30.58 -20.88
N ASP A 243 19.73 -30.37 -22.20
CA ASP A 243 20.78 -30.54 -23.22
C ASP A 243 22.16 -29.98 -22.77
N PRO A 244 23.29 -30.63 -23.10
CA PRO A 244 24.64 -30.09 -22.88
C PRO A 244 24.86 -28.73 -23.55
N ALA A 245 25.77 -27.93 -22.99
CA ALA A 245 26.07 -26.58 -23.47
C ALA A 245 26.48 -26.54 -24.96
N ARG A 246 25.94 -25.56 -25.70
CA ARG A 246 26.29 -25.25 -27.09
C ARG A 246 27.16 -24.00 -27.21
N ILE A 247 27.05 -23.07 -26.26
CA ILE A 247 27.95 -21.91 -26.15
C ILE A 247 29.15 -22.25 -25.26
N SER A 248 30.28 -21.56 -25.45
CA SER A 248 31.42 -21.65 -24.54
C SER A 248 31.17 -20.82 -23.26
N ALA A 249 31.86 -21.18 -22.17
CA ALA A 249 31.88 -20.36 -20.97
C ALA A 249 32.28 -18.90 -21.27
N GLU A 250 33.26 -18.68 -22.15
CA GLU A 250 33.69 -17.32 -22.53
C GLU A 250 32.59 -16.54 -23.26
N ALA A 251 31.81 -17.19 -24.12
CA ALA A 251 30.66 -16.55 -24.75
C ALA A 251 29.58 -16.15 -23.73
N ALA A 252 29.39 -16.95 -22.67
CA ALA A 252 28.51 -16.59 -21.57
C ALA A 252 29.07 -15.44 -20.71
N ARG A 253 30.39 -15.43 -20.47
CA ARG A 253 31.10 -14.36 -19.75
C ARG A 253 30.92 -13.01 -20.43
N GLU A 254 31.15 -12.97 -21.74
CA GLU A 254 30.96 -11.76 -22.55
C GLU A 254 29.47 -11.36 -22.67
N ALA A 255 28.53 -12.31 -22.72
CA ALA A 255 27.10 -12.00 -22.68
C ALA A 255 26.67 -11.35 -21.35
N ALA A 256 27.16 -11.84 -20.21
CA ALA A 256 26.89 -11.27 -18.89
C ALA A 256 27.52 -9.87 -18.71
N LEU A 257 28.70 -9.63 -19.29
CA LEU A 257 29.34 -8.31 -19.34
C LEU A 257 28.60 -7.34 -20.26
N ALA A 258 28.15 -7.78 -21.44
CA ALA A 258 27.38 -6.96 -22.37
C ALA A 258 26.02 -6.51 -21.80
N ALA A 259 25.45 -7.29 -20.87
CA ALA A 259 24.24 -6.96 -20.11
C ALA A 259 24.52 -6.18 -18.80
N SER A 260 25.70 -5.57 -18.63
CA SER A 260 26.12 -4.93 -17.37
C SER A 260 26.79 -3.56 -17.59
N PRO A 261 26.90 -2.71 -16.54
CA PRO A 261 27.51 -1.38 -16.64
C PRO A 261 28.94 -1.40 -17.19
N ARG A 262 29.31 -0.36 -17.96
CA ARG A 262 30.66 -0.22 -18.52
C ARG A 262 31.72 -0.18 -17.42
N GLY A 263 32.79 -0.96 -17.58
CA GLY A 263 33.84 -1.11 -16.57
C GLY A 263 33.59 -2.25 -15.57
N SER A 264 32.44 -2.94 -15.65
CA SER A 264 32.24 -4.19 -14.92
C SER A 264 33.26 -5.25 -15.32
N THR A 265 33.56 -6.14 -14.37
CA THR A 265 34.44 -7.30 -14.50
C THR A 265 33.63 -8.58 -14.24
N ALA A 266 34.05 -9.71 -14.81
CA ALA A 266 33.37 -10.98 -14.65
C ALA A 266 34.35 -12.07 -14.20
N GLU A 267 33.96 -12.79 -13.15
CA GLU A 267 34.62 -14.00 -12.66
C GLU A 267 34.53 -15.14 -13.72
N ALA A 268 35.28 -16.22 -13.51
CA ALA A 268 35.23 -17.39 -14.41
C ALA A 268 33.85 -18.08 -14.28
N PRO A 269 33.09 -18.26 -15.39
CA PRO A 269 31.76 -18.86 -15.32
C PRO A 269 31.78 -20.32 -14.86
N ARG A 270 30.78 -20.71 -14.07
CA ARG A 270 30.53 -22.11 -13.70
C ARG A 270 29.27 -22.63 -14.37
N GLU A 271 29.29 -23.86 -14.85
CA GLU A 271 28.12 -24.51 -15.44
C GLU A 271 27.19 -25.05 -14.34
N VAL A 272 25.90 -24.73 -14.41
CA VAL A 272 24.88 -25.02 -13.40
C VAL A 272 23.54 -25.39 -14.02
N PHE A 273 22.62 -25.87 -13.19
CA PHE A 273 21.20 -25.81 -13.48
C PHE A 273 20.52 -24.71 -12.64
N VAL A 274 19.46 -24.11 -13.15
CA VAL A 274 18.68 -23.06 -12.48
C VAL A 274 17.21 -23.11 -12.94
N ARG A 275 16.28 -22.67 -12.08
CA ARG A 275 14.91 -22.36 -12.48
C ARG A 275 14.70 -20.83 -12.48
N PRO A 276 14.16 -20.24 -13.57
CA PRO A 276 13.82 -18.81 -13.60
C PRO A 276 12.75 -18.38 -12.57
N SER A 277 11.85 -19.29 -12.20
CA SER A 277 10.81 -19.09 -11.19
C SER A 277 10.38 -20.46 -10.62
N LEU A 278 9.59 -20.46 -9.54
CA LEU A 278 9.27 -21.67 -8.77
C LEU A 278 8.76 -22.83 -9.64
N ASP A 279 7.75 -22.58 -10.49
CA ASP A 279 7.13 -23.59 -11.37
C ASP A 279 7.78 -23.67 -12.78
N ALA A 280 8.92 -23.01 -13.00
CA ALA A 280 9.60 -23.06 -14.30
C ALA A 280 10.34 -24.40 -14.51
N ALA A 281 10.38 -24.83 -15.78
CA ALA A 281 11.20 -25.97 -16.19
C ALA A 281 12.70 -25.71 -15.93
N LEU A 282 13.44 -26.78 -15.66
CA LEU A 282 14.87 -26.68 -15.33
C LEU A 282 15.71 -26.28 -16.55
N VAL A 283 16.58 -25.26 -16.39
CA VAL A 283 17.46 -24.75 -17.46
C VAL A 283 18.92 -25.01 -17.12
N ARG A 284 19.73 -25.44 -18.11
CA ARG A 284 21.20 -25.45 -18.01
C ARG A 284 21.74 -24.06 -18.34
N ALA A 285 22.54 -23.50 -17.46
CA ALA A 285 23.09 -22.16 -17.59
C ALA A 285 24.58 -22.12 -17.22
N PHE A 286 25.26 -21.09 -17.67
CA PHE A 286 26.50 -20.61 -17.07
C PHE A 286 26.16 -19.50 -16.08
N GLU A 287 26.58 -19.68 -14.83
CA GLU A 287 26.51 -18.65 -13.81
C GLU A 287 27.80 -17.83 -13.85
N VAL A 288 27.65 -16.53 -14.06
CA VAL A 288 28.73 -15.54 -14.16
C VAL A 288 28.56 -14.53 -13.04
N VAL A 289 29.52 -14.44 -12.13
CA VAL A 289 29.52 -13.33 -11.16
C VAL A 289 30.12 -12.10 -11.82
N VAL A 290 29.32 -11.05 -11.93
CA VAL A 290 29.72 -9.75 -12.49
C VAL A 290 29.88 -8.75 -11.36
N SER A 291 31.10 -8.23 -11.19
CA SER A 291 31.47 -7.25 -10.17
C SER A 291 31.89 -5.92 -10.80
N GLY A 292 31.41 -4.79 -10.26
CA GLY A 292 31.68 -3.46 -10.83
C GLY A 292 31.05 -2.33 -10.02
N GLN A 293 30.66 -1.25 -10.71
CA GLN A 293 29.79 -0.21 -10.16
C GLN A 293 28.62 0.06 -11.13
N ARG A 294 27.46 0.41 -10.58
CA ARG A 294 26.30 0.91 -11.33
C ARG A 294 26.51 2.37 -11.76
N GLU A 295 25.63 2.93 -12.59
CA GLU A 295 25.70 4.34 -13.00
C GLU A 295 25.47 5.32 -11.84
N ASP A 296 24.87 4.85 -10.75
CA ASP A 296 24.75 5.53 -9.45
C ASP A 296 26.01 5.39 -8.55
N GLY A 297 27.04 4.68 -9.00
CA GLY A 297 28.28 4.46 -8.24
C GLY A 297 28.18 3.42 -7.13
N MET A 298 27.01 2.84 -6.83
CA MET A 298 26.91 1.68 -5.93
C MET A 298 27.74 0.52 -6.47
N ALA A 299 28.37 -0.21 -5.56
CA ALA A 299 29.03 -1.46 -5.90
C ALA A 299 28.02 -2.46 -6.49
N LEU A 300 28.43 -3.14 -7.56
CA LEU A 300 27.69 -4.20 -8.21
C LEU A 300 28.36 -5.53 -7.88
N ARG A 301 27.60 -6.53 -7.42
CA ARG A 301 27.99 -7.94 -7.45
C ARG A 301 26.76 -8.77 -7.74
N ASP A 302 26.64 -9.17 -9.00
CA ASP A 302 25.46 -9.88 -9.52
C ASP A 302 25.85 -11.27 -10.01
N HIS A 303 25.08 -12.28 -9.60
CA HIS A 303 25.06 -13.60 -10.18
C HIS A 303 24.15 -13.59 -11.42
N VAL A 304 24.76 -13.56 -12.61
CA VAL A 304 24.06 -13.53 -13.90
C VAL A 304 24.04 -14.93 -14.50
N PHE A 305 22.86 -15.48 -14.78
CA PHE A 305 22.71 -16.83 -15.34
C PHE A 305 22.42 -16.74 -16.84
N ILE A 306 23.31 -17.26 -17.66
CA ILE A 306 23.25 -17.23 -19.12
C ILE A 306 22.92 -18.63 -19.68
N GLY A 307 21.89 -18.73 -20.50
CA GLY A 307 21.39 -19.99 -21.07
C GLY A 307 22.45 -20.70 -21.91
N ALA A 308 22.78 -21.94 -21.53
CA ALA A 308 23.89 -22.67 -22.14
C ALA A 308 23.62 -23.11 -23.60
N GLN A 309 22.39 -22.95 -24.10
CA GLN A 309 21.97 -23.29 -25.45
C GLN A 309 22.08 -22.13 -26.45
N ASP A 310 21.83 -20.90 -25.99
CA ASP A 310 21.49 -19.75 -26.83
C ASP A 310 22.17 -18.42 -26.41
N GLY A 311 22.72 -18.33 -25.20
CA GLY A 311 23.31 -17.10 -24.68
C GLY A 311 22.31 -16.09 -24.09
N ALA A 312 21.03 -16.44 -23.93
CA ALA A 312 20.03 -15.55 -23.34
C ALA A 312 20.23 -15.41 -21.81
N GLN A 313 19.92 -14.25 -21.23
CA GLN A 313 19.91 -14.12 -19.76
C GLN A 313 18.66 -14.82 -19.18
N VAL A 314 18.88 -15.87 -18.39
CA VAL A 314 17.85 -16.76 -17.82
C VAL A 314 17.36 -16.27 -16.46
N LEU A 315 18.29 -15.76 -15.64
CA LEU A 315 18.04 -15.19 -14.32
C LEU A 315 19.17 -14.19 -13.99
N ARG A 316 18.91 -13.25 -13.08
CA ARG A 316 19.93 -12.39 -12.47
C ARG A 316 19.55 -12.13 -11.01
N THR A 317 20.48 -12.36 -10.09
CA THR A 317 20.33 -12.07 -8.66
C THR A 317 21.53 -11.25 -8.18
N SER A 318 21.36 -10.40 -7.17
CA SER A 318 22.45 -9.55 -6.64
C SER A 318 22.80 -10.02 -5.23
N ASP A 319 24.10 -10.11 -4.91
CA ASP A 319 24.56 -10.30 -3.53
C ASP A 319 24.46 -8.99 -2.73
N ILE A 320 24.57 -7.87 -3.45
CA ILE A 320 24.49 -6.53 -2.87
C ILE A 320 23.02 -6.17 -2.73
N HIS A 321 22.43 -6.80 -1.71
CA HIS A 321 21.18 -6.39 -1.09
C HIS A 321 21.42 -5.05 -0.38
N ALA A 322 21.40 -3.96 -1.14
CA ALA A 322 21.12 -2.65 -0.58
C ALA A 322 19.69 -2.73 -0.01
N ALA A 323 19.57 -2.96 1.30
CA ALA A 323 18.29 -3.12 1.98
C ALA A 323 17.44 -1.83 2.00
N ARG A 324 17.93 -0.77 1.38
CA ARG A 324 17.48 0.62 1.32
C ARG A 324 18.19 1.19 0.09
N ASP A 325 17.50 1.88 -0.80
CA ASP A 325 18.08 2.47 -2.02
C ASP A 325 17.52 3.89 -2.17
N ARG A 326 18.31 4.92 -1.84
CA ARG A 326 17.90 6.33 -1.86
C ARG A 326 18.66 7.14 -2.90
N LYS A 327 17.95 8.10 -3.51
CA LYS A 327 18.50 9.03 -4.50
C LYS A 327 17.87 10.40 -4.39
N VAL A 328 18.54 11.36 -3.76
CA VAL A 328 18.07 12.75 -3.71
C VAL A 328 18.93 13.60 -4.64
N CYS A 329 18.29 14.38 -5.51
CA CYS A 329 18.97 15.28 -6.45
C CYS A 329 18.45 16.72 -6.32
N SER A 330 19.37 17.68 -6.31
CA SER A 330 19.06 19.11 -6.38
C SER A 330 18.72 19.52 -7.82
N VAL A 331 17.55 20.13 -8.03
CA VAL A 331 17.11 20.64 -9.34
C VAL A 331 17.07 22.16 -9.45
N GLY A 332 17.41 22.86 -8.36
CA GLY A 332 17.46 24.33 -8.24
C GLY A 332 18.61 24.78 -7.33
N GLY A 333 18.59 26.05 -6.91
CA GLY A 333 19.60 26.58 -6.00
C GLY A 333 21.05 26.54 -6.49
N PRO A 334 22.04 26.73 -5.59
CA PRO A 334 23.48 26.69 -5.90
C PRO A 334 23.99 25.28 -6.21
N THR A 335 23.33 24.25 -5.69
CA THR A 335 23.71 22.83 -5.77
C THR A 335 23.11 22.10 -6.97
N LYS A 336 22.46 22.83 -7.89
CA LYS A 336 21.71 22.27 -9.03
C LYS A 336 22.52 21.23 -9.81
N GLY A 337 22.00 20.01 -9.87
CA GLY A 337 22.61 18.86 -10.54
C GLY A 337 23.48 17.98 -9.63
N TRP A 338 23.66 18.36 -8.36
CA TRP A 338 24.22 17.47 -7.34
C TRP A 338 23.18 16.42 -6.94
N CYS A 339 23.65 15.23 -6.58
CA CYS A 339 22.83 14.18 -5.99
C CYS A 339 23.57 13.49 -4.84
N ARG A 340 22.84 13.04 -3.82
CA ARG A 340 23.30 12.08 -2.81
C ARG A 340 22.60 10.75 -3.08
N LEU A 341 23.42 9.72 -3.29
CA LEU A 341 23.02 8.35 -3.65
C LEU A 341 23.31 7.42 -2.47
N GLU A 342 22.75 6.22 -2.45
CA GLU A 342 22.84 5.36 -1.27
C GLU A 342 24.29 5.09 -0.80
N GLY A 343 24.49 5.14 0.52
CA GLY A 343 25.81 5.04 1.16
C GLY A 343 26.73 6.26 0.99
N GLN A 344 26.32 7.34 0.29
CA GLN A 344 27.14 8.54 0.15
C GLN A 344 27.06 9.46 1.37
N LEU A 345 28.18 10.13 1.64
CA LEU A 345 28.31 11.16 2.68
C LEU A 345 27.42 12.38 2.37
N GLU A 346 27.20 13.19 3.41
CA GLU A 346 26.51 14.47 3.30
C GLU A 346 27.14 15.37 2.23
N THR A 347 26.30 16.11 1.52
CA THR A 347 26.68 17.05 0.46
C THR A 347 26.99 18.45 0.98
N GLY A 348 26.52 18.80 2.18
CA GLY A 348 26.57 20.15 2.74
C GLY A 348 25.39 21.03 2.35
N ASP A 349 24.31 20.40 1.88
CA ASP A 349 23.05 21.02 1.46
C ASP A 349 21.96 20.52 2.40
N SER A 350 21.45 21.38 3.29
CA SER A 350 20.56 20.94 4.39
C SER A 350 19.29 20.28 3.89
N THR A 351 18.74 20.78 2.78
CA THR A 351 17.47 20.29 2.24
C THR A 351 17.69 18.97 1.52
N LEU A 352 18.76 18.84 0.73
CA LEU A 352 19.16 17.58 0.10
C LEU A 352 19.46 16.51 1.16
N ASP A 353 20.30 16.84 2.13
CA ASP A 353 20.81 15.90 3.12
C ASP A 353 19.73 15.45 4.12
N LYS A 354 18.89 16.36 4.63
CA LYS A 354 17.72 15.97 5.45
C LYS A 354 16.70 15.18 4.65
N THR A 355 16.39 15.56 3.40
CA THR A 355 15.46 14.76 2.57
C THR A 355 16.00 13.33 2.42
N TYR A 356 17.30 13.16 2.18
CA TYR A 356 17.93 11.85 2.05
C TYR A 356 17.80 11.03 3.33
N ASP A 357 17.97 11.63 4.51
CA ASP A 357 17.86 10.91 5.78
C ASP A 357 16.38 10.68 6.22
N ASN A 358 15.46 11.58 5.85
CA ASN A 358 14.00 11.42 6.03
C ASN A 358 13.42 10.32 5.12
N LEU A 359 13.87 10.18 3.86
CA LEU A 359 13.60 8.99 3.03
C LEU A 359 14.08 7.70 3.72
N GLY A 360 15.10 7.82 4.55
CA GLY A 360 15.63 6.72 5.36
C GLY A 360 14.73 6.33 6.53
N LEU A 361 14.16 7.31 7.24
CA LEU A 361 13.14 7.12 8.29
C LEU A 361 11.91 6.43 7.72
N PHE A 362 11.36 6.97 6.62
CA PHE A 362 10.73 6.22 5.51
C PHE A 362 10.96 4.71 5.60
N HIS A 363 12.10 4.33 5.04
CA HIS A 363 12.39 2.94 4.74
C HIS A 363 12.53 2.05 5.99
N ASP A 364 13.20 2.53 7.05
CA ASP A 364 13.42 1.71 8.26
C ASP A 364 12.11 1.43 9.01
N CYS A 365 11.25 2.45 9.10
CA CYS A 365 9.94 2.35 9.74
C CYS A 365 9.07 1.28 9.04
N PHE A 366 8.99 1.32 7.71
CA PHE A 366 8.16 0.39 6.94
C PHE A 366 8.71 -1.04 6.90
N LEU A 367 10.03 -1.19 6.79
CA LEU A 367 10.66 -2.52 6.81
C LEU A 367 10.51 -3.19 8.19
N GLN A 368 10.75 -2.45 9.28
CA GLN A 368 10.73 -3.05 10.62
C GLN A 368 9.30 -3.30 11.15
N ASN A 369 8.37 -2.37 10.94
CA ASN A 369 7.04 -2.47 11.55
C ASN A 369 6.03 -3.25 10.72
N PHE A 370 6.20 -3.28 9.39
CA PHE A 370 5.28 -3.89 8.44
C PHE A 370 5.90 -4.99 7.56
N SER A 371 7.19 -5.28 7.71
CA SER A 371 7.95 -6.17 6.79
C SER A 371 7.89 -5.71 5.32
N ARG A 372 7.76 -4.40 5.09
CA ARG A 372 7.65 -3.83 3.73
C ARG A 372 8.97 -3.22 3.27
N ASP A 373 9.58 -3.86 2.29
CA ASP A 373 10.80 -3.37 1.62
C ASP A 373 10.46 -2.25 0.62
N SER A 374 10.69 -0.99 1.02
CA SER A 374 10.35 0.24 0.29
C SER A 374 8.85 0.41 -0.07
N TYR A 375 8.50 1.53 -0.71
CA TYR A 375 7.11 1.89 -1.05
C TYR A 375 6.40 0.81 -1.89
N ASN A 376 7.13 0.14 -2.78
CA ASN A 376 6.61 -0.93 -3.64
C ASN A 376 6.53 -2.31 -2.97
N GLY A 377 7.19 -2.51 -1.82
CA GLY A 377 7.28 -3.82 -1.14
C GLY A 377 8.27 -4.79 -1.78
N THR A 378 9.15 -4.33 -2.69
CA THR A 378 10.17 -5.13 -3.38
C THR A 378 11.48 -4.36 -3.59
N GLY A 379 11.87 -3.49 -2.64
CA GLY A 379 13.18 -2.81 -2.68
C GLY A 379 13.34 -1.79 -3.80
N GLY A 380 12.25 -1.11 -4.19
CA GLY A 380 12.32 -0.03 -5.16
C GLY A 380 13.10 1.18 -4.64
N GLN A 381 13.94 1.77 -5.50
CA GLN A 381 14.63 3.03 -5.21
C GLN A 381 13.65 4.12 -4.78
N LEU A 382 14.07 4.95 -3.82
CA LEU A 382 13.40 6.14 -3.32
C LEU A 382 14.03 7.40 -3.94
N PRO A 383 13.57 7.85 -5.12
CA PRO A 383 14.04 9.09 -5.73
C PRO A 383 13.30 10.32 -5.19
N ALA A 384 14.03 11.40 -4.92
CA ALA A 384 13.49 12.73 -4.60
C ALA A 384 14.23 13.86 -5.35
N LYS A 385 13.51 14.97 -5.59
CA LYS A 385 14.00 16.19 -6.26
C LYS A 385 13.84 17.38 -5.30
N VAL A 386 14.94 17.96 -4.81
CA VAL A 386 14.93 19.15 -3.93
C VAL A 386 15.23 20.45 -4.69
N HIS A 387 14.88 21.60 -4.10
CA HIS A 387 14.91 22.92 -4.74
C HIS A 387 14.05 22.98 -6.01
N TYR A 388 12.85 22.42 -5.94
CA TYR A 388 11.90 22.45 -7.05
C TYR A 388 11.17 23.79 -7.15
N GLY A 389 11.11 24.34 -8.38
CA GLY A 389 10.41 25.59 -8.67
C GLY A 389 11.19 26.83 -8.22
N ASN A 390 10.46 27.82 -7.70
CA ASN A 390 10.99 29.04 -7.09
C ASN A 390 9.98 29.50 -6.04
N SER A 391 10.38 29.55 -4.77
CA SER A 391 9.48 29.84 -3.64
C SER A 391 8.22 28.94 -3.65
N TYR A 392 8.41 27.65 -3.90
CA TYR A 392 7.34 26.69 -4.08
C TYR A 392 6.94 26.10 -2.72
N ALA A 393 5.84 26.61 -2.15
CA ALA A 393 5.22 26.09 -0.93
C ALA A 393 4.42 24.81 -1.23
N ASN A 394 5.11 23.69 -1.46
CA ASN A 394 4.52 22.37 -1.67
C ASN A 394 5.57 21.25 -1.60
N ALA A 395 5.10 20.03 -1.31
CA ALA A 395 5.74 18.77 -1.67
C ALA A 395 4.70 17.87 -2.35
N TYR A 396 5.14 16.92 -3.19
CA TYR A 396 4.24 15.90 -3.75
C TYR A 396 4.99 14.66 -4.27
N TRP A 397 4.36 13.48 -4.20
CA TRP A 397 4.72 12.30 -4.98
C TRP A 397 4.16 12.41 -6.42
N ASP A 398 5.01 12.31 -7.45
CA ASP A 398 4.60 12.43 -8.86
C ASP A 398 4.11 11.12 -9.51
N GLY A 399 3.94 10.06 -8.71
CA GLY A 399 3.70 8.69 -9.17
C GLY A 399 5.00 7.90 -9.41
N THR A 400 6.16 8.56 -9.47
CA THR A 400 7.47 7.94 -9.70
C THR A 400 8.63 8.53 -8.88
N THR A 401 8.46 9.73 -8.32
CA THR A 401 9.49 10.49 -7.61
C THR A 401 8.86 11.52 -6.69
N MET A 402 9.45 11.70 -5.50
CA MET A 402 9.06 12.79 -4.60
C MET A 402 9.62 14.13 -5.09
N VAL A 403 8.83 15.19 -4.98
CA VAL A 403 9.19 16.54 -5.41
C VAL A 403 9.06 17.49 -4.22
N CYS A 404 10.14 18.22 -3.93
CA CYS A 404 10.31 19.02 -2.72
C CYS A 404 10.57 20.48 -3.07
N GLY A 405 9.64 21.36 -2.71
CA GLY A 405 9.80 22.81 -2.78
C GLY A 405 10.47 23.41 -1.54
N ASP A 406 11.10 24.56 -1.73
CA ASP A 406 11.84 25.29 -0.68
C ASP A 406 10.93 26.10 0.27
N GLY A 407 9.61 26.04 0.07
CA GLY A 407 8.66 26.90 0.76
C GLY A 407 8.55 28.29 0.15
N ASP A 408 7.70 29.13 0.73
CA ASP A 408 7.65 30.58 0.45
C ASP A 408 8.28 31.42 1.58
N GLY A 409 8.67 30.77 2.69
CA GLY A 409 9.23 31.41 3.88
C GLY A 409 8.21 32.11 4.77
N VAL A 410 6.91 31.93 4.53
CA VAL A 410 5.81 32.58 5.26
C VAL A 410 4.79 31.56 5.76
N TYR A 411 4.24 30.74 4.86
CA TYR A 411 3.31 29.65 5.20
C TYR A 411 4.01 28.29 5.21
N LEU A 412 5.05 28.12 4.39
CA LEU A 412 5.87 26.90 4.38
C LEU A 412 7.36 27.25 4.22
N GLY A 413 8.23 26.55 4.93
CA GLY A 413 9.67 26.48 4.69
C GLY A 413 10.04 25.30 3.76
N PRO A 414 11.30 24.84 3.78
CA PRO A 414 11.76 23.70 2.97
C PRO A 414 11.02 22.41 3.33
N ALA A 415 10.05 22.02 2.49
CA ALA A 415 9.01 21.08 2.88
C ALA A 415 9.54 19.70 3.30
N CYS A 416 10.57 19.19 2.63
CA CYS A 416 11.13 17.86 2.90
C CYS A 416 12.27 17.85 3.94
N GLU A 417 12.59 19.00 4.57
CA GLU A 417 13.39 19.01 5.79
C GLU A 417 12.59 18.50 7.01
N ASP A 418 11.26 18.52 6.92
CA ASP A 418 10.32 17.92 7.86
C ASP A 418 10.14 16.41 7.55
N PRO A 419 10.24 15.52 8.55
CA PRO A 419 10.15 14.09 8.34
C PRO A 419 8.73 13.63 8.00
N ASP A 420 7.70 14.23 8.59
CA ASP A 420 6.31 13.78 8.45
C ASP A 420 5.80 14.07 7.04
N ILE A 421 6.19 15.20 6.45
CA ILE A 421 5.93 15.48 5.02
C ILE A 421 6.59 14.42 4.12
N VAL A 422 7.82 13.96 4.43
CA VAL A 422 8.48 12.91 3.63
C VAL A 422 7.79 11.55 3.78
N VAL A 423 7.34 11.19 4.97
CA VAL A 423 6.59 9.94 5.21
C VAL A 423 5.20 10.01 4.58
N HIS A 424 4.53 11.17 4.62
CA HIS A 424 3.21 11.41 4.04
C HIS A 424 3.21 11.19 2.51
N GLU A 425 4.13 11.79 1.76
CA GLU A 425 4.20 11.58 0.30
C GLU A 425 4.46 10.12 -0.10
N LEU A 426 5.30 9.43 0.67
CA LEU A 426 5.56 8.00 0.44
C LEU A 426 4.39 7.12 0.92
N GLY A 427 3.51 7.62 1.79
CA GLY A 427 2.22 7.04 2.13
C GLY A 427 1.27 6.96 0.92
N HIS A 428 1.27 7.98 0.05
CA HIS A 428 0.58 7.91 -1.24
C HIS A 428 1.22 6.85 -2.14
N ALA A 429 2.55 6.83 -2.23
CA ALA A 429 3.29 5.84 -3.03
C ALA A 429 3.02 4.39 -2.60
N VAL A 430 2.79 4.13 -1.30
CA VAL A 430 2.35 2.83 -0.76
C VAL A 430 0.89 2.53 -1.12
N THR A 431 0.02 3.53 -1.10
CA THR A 431 -1.42 3.41 -1.40
C THR A 431 -1.68 3.13 -2.89
N ASP A 432 -0.94 3.78 -3.80
CA ASP A 432 -0.96 3.56 -5.26
C ASP A 432 -0.64 2.12 -5.70
N VAL A 433 0.19 1.43 -4.93
CA VAL A 433 0.61 0.05 -5.21
C VAL A 433 -0.17 -0.99 -4.40
N THR A 434 -1.08 -0.56 -3.52
CA THR A 434 -1.94 -1.43 -2.71
C THR A 434 -3.43 -1.21 -3.02
N SER A 435 -4.16 -0.49 -2.18
CA SER A 435 -5.62 -0.29 -2.27
C SER A 435 -6.06 0.57 -3.46
N ARG A 436 -5.18 1.46 -3.95
CA ARG A 436 -5.44 2.44 -5.03
C ARG A 436 -6.66 3.32 -4.76
N LEU A 437 -6.77 3.82 -3.54
CA LEU A 437 -7.84 4.72 -3.14
C LEU A 437 -7.97 5.90 -4.13
N VAL A 438 -9.20 6.11 -4.61
CA VAL A 438 -9.54 7.21 -5.51
C VAL A 438 -9.51 8.49 -4.70
N TYR A 439 -8.68 9.43 -5.12
CA TYR A 439 -8.43 10.73 -4.51
C TYR A 439 -9.64 11.68 -4.66
N SER A 440 -10.77 11.33 -4.04
CA SER A 440 -12.03 12.07 -4.06
C SER A 440 -12.96 11.59 -2.94
N GLY A 441 -13.66 12.52 -2.27
CA GLY A 441 -14.63 12.20 -1.21
C GLY A 441 -14.05 11.35 -0.08
N GLU A 442 -14.85 10.43 0.46
CA GLU A 442 -14.44 9.54 1.57
C GLU A 442 -13.19 8.71 1.28
N SER A 443 -13.00 8.20 0.05
CA SER A 443 -11.80 7.42 -0.29
C SER A 443 -10.56 8.30 -0.43
N GLY A 444 -10.72 9.56 -0.84
CA GLY A 444 -9.63 10.54 -0.85
C GLY A 444 -9.24 10.97 0.56
N ALA A 445 -10.22 11.30 1.41
CA ALA A 445 -10.00 11.59 2.83
C ALA A 445 -9.32 10.42 3.58
N LEU A 446 -9.66 9.18 3.22
CA LEU A 446 -8.99 7.98 3.75
C LEU A 446 -7.55 7.85 3.21
N SER A 447 -7.29 8.22 1.95
CA SER A 447 -5.94 8.21 1.36
C SER A 447 -5.02 9.23 2.02
N GLU A 448 -5.51 10.46 2.22
CA GLU A 448 -4.84 11.52 2.98
C GLU A 448 -4.50 11.08 4.40
N SER A 449 -5.50 10.54 5.09
CA SER A 449 -5.34 10.10 6.46
C SER A 449 -4.39 8.91 6.58
N LEU A 450 -4.35 7.99 5.62
CA LEU A 450 -3.34 6.92 5.63
C LEU A 450 -1.92 7.47 5.57
N SER A 451 -1.67 8.53 4.78
CA SER A 451 -0.38 9.20 4.73
C SER A 451 -0.01 9.87 6.07
N ASP A 452 -0.94 10.60 6.70
CA ASP A 452 -0.74 11.16 8.05
C ASP A 452 -0.55 10.09 9.13
N ILE A 453 -1.32 9.00 9.08
CA ILE A 453 -1.21 7.85 9.96
C ILE A 453 0.17 7.20 9.85
N PHE A 454 0.73 7.10 8.65
CA PHE A 454 2.08 6.57 8.46
C PHE A 454 3.15 7.54 8.99
N ALA A 455 2.99 8.86 8.81
CA ALA A 455 3.87 9.86 9.42
C ALA A 455 3.89 9.74 10.95
N ALA A 456 2.73 9.85 11.60
CA ALA A 456 2.57 9.67 13.04
C ALA A 456 3.09 8.31 13.54
N THR A 457 2.90 7.23 12.77
CA THR A 457 3.48 5.91 13.08
C THR A 457 5.01 5.97 13.12
N CYS A 458 5.65 6.53 12.09
CA CYS A 458 7.10 6.55 11.99
C CYS A 458 7.74 7.54 12.98
N SER A 459 7.10 8.67 13.27
CA SER A 459 7.56 9.63 14.28
C SER A 459 7.31 9.13 15.72
N SER A 460 6.26 8.34 15.97
CA SER A 460 6.09 7.58 17.22
C SER A 460 7.13 6.48 17.39
N TRP A 461 7.43 5.73 16.32
CA TRP A 461 8.43 4.68 16.29
C TRP A 461 9.85 5.23 16.52
N ALA A 462 10.18 6.38 15.92
CA ALA A 462 11.48 7.05 16.01
C ALA A 462 11.86 7.47 17.44
N THR A 463 10.90 7.58 18.38
CA THR A 463 11.22 7.83 19.80
C THR A 463 11.84 6.61 20.50
N GLY A 464 11.84 5.43 19.85
CA GLY A 464 12.27 4.16 20.43
C GLY A 464 11.34 3.63 21.54
N THR A 465 10.17 4.26 21.71
CA THR A 465 9.26 4.03 22.85
C THR A 465 7.78 4.03 22.48
N TRP A 466 7.43 4.17 21.20
CA TRP A 466 6.05 4.32 20.72
C TRP A 466 5.29 5.44 21.45
N SER A 467 5.87 6.65 21.40
CA SER A 467 5.28 7.82 22.04
C SER A 467 3.85 8.10 21.57
N THR A 468 3.00 8.53 22.50
CA THR A 468 1.67 9.11 22.20
C THR A 468 1.60 10.59 22.60
N GLY A 469 2.76 11.24 22.80
CA GLY A 469 2.85 12.66 23.17
C GLY A 469 2.40 13.60 22.03
N PRO A 470 2.14 14.90 22.32
CA PRO A 470 1.48 15.80 21.37
C PRO A 470 2.12 15.89 19.98
N ALA A 471 3.45 15.91 19.89
CA ALA A 471 4.18 15.99 18.63
C ALA A 471 3.92 14.79 17.68
N VAL A 472 3.48 13.63 18.18
CA VAL A 472 3.11 12.48 17.33
C VAL A 472 1.78 12.70 16.59
N TRP A 473 0.99 13.69 17.01
CA TRP A 473 -0.29 14.05 16.41
C TRP A 473 -0.24 15.37 15.65
N GLN A 474 0.93 16.01 15.58
CA GLN A 474 1.18 17.13 14.68
C GLN A 474 1.64 16.56 13.32
N ILE A 475 1.44 17.33 12.26
CA ILE A 475 1.93 17.00 10.91
C ILE A 475 2.57 18.26 10.34
N GLY A 476 3.85 18.18 9.96
CA GLY A 476 4.55 19.24 9.25
C GLY A 476 5.01 20.42 10.11
N GLU A 477 5.06 20.29 11.44
CA GLU A 477 5.37 21.40 12.36
C GLU A 477 6.83 21.90 12.30
N LEU A 478 7.73 21.24 11.58
CA LEU A 478 9.09 21.74 11.33
C LEU A 478 9.19 22.57 10.04
N ALA A 479 8.20 22.46 9.14
CA ALA A 479 8.14 23.22 7.88
C ALA A 479 6.99 24.24 7.81
N TRP A 480 5.88 24.04 8.54
CA TRP A 480 4.75 24.97 8.56
C TRP A 480 5.12 26.29 9.23
N THR A 481 4.57 27.39 8.71
CA THR A 481 4.57 28.74 9.31
C THR A 481 5.87 29.12 10.05
N PRO A 482 7.06 29.09 9.41
CA PRO A 482 8.38 29.12 10.10
C PRO A 482 8.75 30.41 10.87
N GLY A 483 7.84 31.39 10.95
CA GLY A 483 7.92 32.55 11.85
C GLY A 483 7.03 32.46 13.11
N ALA A 484 6.24 31.39 13.24
CA ALA A 484 5.43 31.04 14.39
C ALA A 484 6.10 29.90 15.20
N THR A 485 5.46 29.42 16.26
CA THR A 485 6.02 28.36 17.12
C THR A 485 4.91 27.56 17.80
N GLY A 486 4.94 26.24 17.63
CA GLY A 486 4.02 25.30 18.30
C GLY A 486 2.73 25.01 17.54
N ASP A 487 2.56 25.59 16.36
CA ASP A 487 1.55 25.26 15.35
C ASP A 487 2.05 24.23 14.32
N ALA A 488 1.12 23.60 13.61
CA ALA A 488 1.34 22.56 12.61
C ALA A 488 0.36 22.72 11.44
N LEU A 489 0.59 22.02 10.31
CA LEU A 489 -0.31 22.04 9.15
C LEU A 489 -1.63 21.32 9.44
N ARG A 490 -1.59 20.20 10.18
CA ARG A 490 -2.76 19.46 10.68
C ARG A 490 -2.50 18.94 12.10
N TYR A 491 -3.59 18.63 12.82
CA TYR A 491 -3.55 18.02 14.15
C TYR A 491 -4.43 16.76 14.14
N MET A 492 -3.84 15.57 14.24
CA MET A 492 -4.60 14.31 14.17
C MET A 492 -5.52 14.10 15.37
N ASP A 493 -5.22 14.66 16.54
CA ASP A 493 -5.92 14.39 17.79
C ASP A 493 -6.89 15.50 18.25
N ASP A 494 -6.88 16.65 17.59
CA ASP A 494 -7.99 17.62 17.54
C ASP A 494 -8.02 18.32 16.15
N PRO A 495 -8.53 17.66 15.09
CA PRO A 495 -8.48 18.19 13.73
C PRO A 495 -9.03 19.61 13.58
N ALA A 496 -10.12 19.92 14.29
CA ALA A 496 -10.73 21.24 14.30
C ALA A 496 -9.90 22.31 15.07
N GLN A 497 -8.61 22.06 15.35
CA GLN A 497 -7.62 23.03 15.81
C GLN A 497 -6.97 23.82 14.66
N ASP A 498 -6.83 23.25 13.47
CA ASP A 498 -6.29 23.98 12.30
C ASP A 498 -7.29 25.02 11.73
N GLY A 499 -8.60 24.78 11.95
CA GLY A 499 -9.70 25.67 11.57
C GLY A 499 -10.47 25.26 10.31
N GLU A 500 -9.99 24.27 9.56
CA GLU A 500 -10.57 23.81 8.28
C GLU A 500 -10.92 22.30 8.31
N SER A 501 -10.13 21.47 9.01
CA SER A 501 -10.31 20.01 9.07
C SER A 501 -11.52 19.58 9.91
N VAL A 502 -12.22 18.55 9.44
CA VAL A 502 -13.42 18.00 10.10
C VAL A 502 -13.09 16.80 10.98
N ASP A 503 -13.58 16.81 12.22
CA ASP A 503 -13.32 15.81 13.27
C ASP A 503 -14.39 14.71 13.37
N HIS A 504 -15.53 14.86 12.69
CA HIS A 504 -16.69 13.95 12.81
C HIS A 504 -17.45 13.76 11.48
N LEU A 505 -17.96 12.55 11.24
CA LEU A 505 -18.56 12.15 9.95
C LEU A 505 -19.73 13.05 9.48
N PHE A 506 -20.52 13.60 10.40
CA PHE A 506 -21.64 14.49 10.03
C PHE A 506 -21.21 15.84 9.43
N ASP A 507 -19.96 16.24 9.64
CA ASP A 507 -19.40 17.48 9.07
C ASP A 507 -18.70 17.22 7.72
N LEU A 508 -18.47 15.95 7.36
CA LEU A 508 -17.95 15.53 6.06
C LEU A 508 -19.07 15.57 5.01
N ILE A 509 -19.11 16.63 4.20
CA ILE A 509 -20.18 16.89 3.23
C ILE A 509 -19.72 16.71 1.78
N SER A 510 -20.68 16.64 0.85
CA SER A 510 -20.42 16.57 -0.60
C SER A 510 -19.69 17.83 -1.07
N GLY A 511 -18.37 17.75 -1.25
CA GLY A 511 -17.51 18.87 -1.63
C GLY A 511 -16.55 19.33 -0.54
N THR A 512 -16.53 18.70 0.64
CA THR A 512 -15.39 18.81 1.56
C THR A 512 -14.13 18.34 0.85
N ASP A 513 -13.06 19.11 0.97
CA ASP A 513 -11.76 18.75 0.39
C ASP A 513 -11.16 17.53 1.12
N VAL A 514 -10.38 16.71 0.40
CA VAL A 514 -9.83 15.46 0.94
C VAL A 514 -8.85 15.70 2.10
N HIS A 515 -8.03 16.76 2.02
CA HIS A 515 -7.05 17.07 3.06
C HIS A 515 -7.74 17.43 4.38
N TYR A 516 -8.89 18.12 4.32
CA TYR A 516 -9.71 18.49 5.48
C TYR A 516 -10.61 17.33 5.95
N GLY A 517 -11.10 16.51 5.03
CA GLY A 517 -11.87 15.30 5.31
C GLY A 517 -11.06 14.22 6.04
N SER A 518 -9.73 14.24 5.90
CA SER A 518 -8.78 13.35 6.59
C SER A 518 -8.90 13.38 8.11
N GLY A 519 -9.36 14.50 8.70
CA GLY A 519 -9.50 14.67 10.14
C GLY A 519 -10.35 13.59 10.82
N VAL A 520 -11.39 13.08 10.14
CA VAL A 520 -12.29 12.06 10.68
C VAL A 520 -11.54 10.73 10.92
N PRO A 521 -10.91 10.09 9.91
CA PRO A 521 -10.06 8.92 10.13
C PRO A 521 -8.76 9.21 10.92
N ASN A 522 -8.17 10.42 10.83
CA ASN A 522 -7.01 10.79 11.65
C ASN A 522 -7.34 10.74 13.15
N LEU A 523 -8.46 11.33 13.56
CA LEU A 523 -8.91 11.30 14.95
C LEU A 523 -9.33 9.90 15.40
N ALA A 524 -9.89 9.07 14.52
CA ALA A 524 -10.12 7.67 14.81
C ALA A 524 -8.80 6.93 15.12
N PHE A 525 -7.76 7.13 14.31
CA PHE A 525 -6.45 6.53 14.56
C PHE A 525 -5.78 7.04 15.85
N ALA A 526 -5.83 8.35 16.10
CA ALA A 526 -5.28 8.95 17.31
C ALA A 526 -5.97 8.41 18.57
N LEU A 527 -7.31 8.37 18.58
CA LEU A 527 -8.09 7.81 19.69
C LEU A 527 -7.89 6.29 19.86
N LEU A 528 -7.76 5.52 18.76
CA LEU A 528 -7.42 4.10 18.85
C LEU A 528 -6.05 3.89 19.50
N SER A 529 -5.08 4.72 19.14
CA SER A 529 -3.71 4.61 19.62
C SER A 529 -3.55 5.01 21.09
N LYS A 530 -3.99 6.22 21.47
CA LYS A 530 -3.76 6.78 22.81
C LYS A 530 -4.95 6.64 23.78
N GLY A 531 -6.13 6.29 23.27
CA GLY A 531 -7.38 6.23 24.02
C GLY A 531 -8.00 7.60 24.29
N GLY A 532 -9.16 7.59 24.96
CA GLY A 532 -9.87 8.78 25.42
C GLY A 532 -11.23 8.98 24.73
N THR A 533 -11.69 10.23 24.67
CA THR A 533 -12.98 10.64 24.08
C THR A 533 -12.75 11.71 23.02
N HIS A 534 -13.70 11.86 22.09
CA HIS A 534 -13.69 12.91 21.07
C HIS A 534 -13.42 14.31 21.69
N PRO A 535 -12.42 15.08 21.24
CA PRO A 535 -11.90 16.27 21.92
C PRO A 535 -12.97 17.36 22.09
N ARG A 536 -13.78 17.59 21.05
CA ARG A 536 -14.89 18.56 21.07
C ARG A 536 -16.20 18.00 21.64
N GLY A 537 -16.19 16.79 22.23
CA GLY A 537 -17.36 16.18 22.89
C GLY A 537 -18.54 15.82 21.99
N LYS A 538 -18.36 15.73 20.66
CA LYS A 538 -19.43 15.37 19.70
C LYS A 538 -20.01 13.97 19.95
N THR A 539 -19.21 13.08 20.54
CA THR A 539 -19.65 11.79 21.08
C THR A 539 -19.14 11.59 22.51
N THR A 540 -19.78 10.70 23.27
CA THR A 540 -19.36 10.28 24.61
C THR A 540 -18.66 8.92 24.62
N VAL A 541 -18.21 8.43 23.44
CA VAL A 541 -17.55 7.14 23.30
C VAL A 541 -16.15 7.22 23.89
N ASN A 542 -15.90 6.44 24.94
CA ASN A 542 -14.56 6.28 25.52
C ASN A 542 -13.83 5.12 24.83
N VAL A 543 -12.81 5.45 24.06
CA VAL A 543 -11.97 4.52 23.30
C VAL A 543 -10.85 3.98 24.20
N PRO A 544 -10.70 2.65 24.34
CA PRO A 544 -9.51 2.05 24.95
C PRO A 544 -8.32 2.23 24.01
N GLY A 545 -7.23 2.84 24.49
CA GLY A 545 -5.99 2.95 23.72
C GLY A 545 -5.28 1.61 23.61
N ILE A 546 -4.84 1.24 22.40
CA ILE A 546 -4.12 -0.01 22.12
C ILE A 546 -2.62 0.21 21.82
N GLY A 547 -2.16 1.47 21.78
CA GLY A 547 -0.80 1.84 21.38
C GLY A 547 -0.67 2.04 19.86
N VAL A 548 0.31 2.85 19.46
CA VAL A 548 0.53 3.21 18.04
C VAL A 548 0.95 1.98 17.22
N GLU A 549 1.79 1.10 17.75
CA GLU A 549 2.28 -0.11 17.07
C GLU A 549 1.14 -1.00 16.54
N ASP A 550 0.19 -1.34 17.41
CA ASP A 550 -0.93 -2.22 17.07
C ASP A 550 -1.98 -1.51 16.20
N ALA A 551 -2.28 -0.23 16.48
CA ALA A 551 -3.15 0.58 15.64
C ALA A 551 -2.60 0.71 14.21
N ALA A 552 -1.31 0.96 14.07
CA ALA A 552 -0.63 1.11 12.79
C ALA A 552 -0.63 -0.20 11.99
N ARG A 553 -0.37 -1.35 12.63
CA ARG A 553 -0.49 -2.66 11.97
C ARG A 553 -1.89 -2.94 11.46
N ILE A 554 -2.93 -2.57 12.21
CA ILE A 554 -4.33 -2.74 11.82
C ILE A 554 -4.68 -1.88 10.60
N PHE A 555 -4.32 -0.59 10.59
CA PHE A 555 -4.56 0.29 9.45
C PHE A 555 -3.69 -0.07 8.23
N TYR A 556 -2.42 -0.42 8.42
CA TYR A 556 -1.55 -0.90 7.35
C TYR A 556 -2.08 -2.17 6.69
N TYR A 557 -2.46 -3.18 7.48
CA TYR A 557 -3.00 -4.44 6.93
C TYR A 557 -4.31 -4.19 6.18
N ALA A 558 -5.17 -3.29 6.68
CA ALA A 558 -6.40 -2.92 6.01
C ALA A 558 -6.12 -2.24 4.66
N ASN A 559 -5.21 -1.26 4.60
CA ASN A 559 -4.79 -0.61 3.35
C ASN A 559 -4.16 -1.61 2.36
N ALA A 560 -3.26 -2.47 2.84
CA ALA A 560 -2.50 -3.39 2.00
C ALA A 560 -3.33 -4.55 1.43
N ASN A 561 -4.41 -4.99 2.12
CA ASN A 561 -5.09 -6.26 1.79
C ASN A 561 -6.63 -6.19 1.66
N LEU A 562 -7.29 -5.17 2.25
CA LEU A 562 -8.75 -5.16 2.42
C LEU A 562 -9.45 -3.93 1.81
N PHE A 563 -8.76 -2.78 1.77
CA PHE A 563 -9.26 -1.58 1.10
C PHE A 563 -9.19 -1.75 -0.42
N THR A 564 -10.17 -1.16 -1.11
CA THR A 564 -10.31 -1.13 -2.56
C THR A 564 -10.46 0.33 -3.04
N PRO A 565 -10.36 0.62 -4.35
CA PRO A 565 -10.25 2.01 -4.82
C PRO A 565 -11.34 2.98 -4.36
N ASN A 566 -12.58 2.53 -4.16
CA ASN A 566 -13.69 3.39 -3.72
C ASN A 566 -14.14 2.99 -2.30
N THR A 567 -13.21 2.85 -1.35
CA THR A 567 -13.54 2.47 0.04
C THR A 567 -14.05 3.68 0.83
N PRO A 568 -15.34 3.71 1.24
CA PRO A 568 -15.87 4.72 2.15
C PRO A 568 -15.49 4.42 3.60
N LEU A 569 -15.62 5.41 4.50
CA LEU A 569 -15.19 5.32 5.89
C LEU A 569 -15.94 4.22 6.67
N TYR A 570 -17.22 3.98 6.37
CA TYR A 570 -17.97 2.88 6.98
C TYR A 570 -17.42 1.49 6.61
N ALA A 571 -16.83 1.35 5.41
CA ALA A 571 -16.16 0.15 4.97
C ALA A 571 -14.73 0.08 5.53
N ALA A 572 -14.05 1.22 5.68
CA ALA A 572 -12.75 1.31 6.38
C ALA A 572 -12.86 0.82 7.83
N LYS A 573 -13.93 1.17 8.56
CA LYS A 573 -14.26 0.60 9.87
C LYS A 573 -14.39 -0.93 9.85
N ALA A 574 -15.20 -1.46 8.95
CA ALA A 574 -15.41 -2.91 8.83
C ALA A 574 -14.10 -3.65 8.48
N ALA A 575 -13.30 -3.09 7.56
CA ALA A 575 -12.03 -3.66 7.13
C ALA A 575 -10.93 -3.54 8.19
N THR A 576 -10.84 -2.45 8.96
CA THR A 576 -9.90 -2.36 10.10
C THR A 576 -10.28 -3.30 11.23
N ARG A 577 -11.57 -3.47 11.58
CA ARG A 577 -11.98 -4.53 12.52
C ARG A 577 -11.64 -5.93 11.98
N GLN A 578 -11.85 -6.17 10.69
CA GLN A 578 -11.49 -7.43 10.04
C GLN A 578 -9.97 -7.68 10.03
N ALA A 579 -9.15 -6.63 9.81
CA ALA A 579 -7.71 -6.68 9.90
C ALA A 579 -7.26 -7.04 11.32
N ALA A 580 -7.84 -6.42 12.34
CA ALA A 580 -7.55 -6.75 13.74
C ALA A 580 -7.83 -8.24 14.06
N GLN A 581 -8.94 -8.79 13.54
CA GLN A 581 -9.22 -10.22 13.65
C GLN A 581 -8.23 -11.10 12.89
N LEU A 582 -7.84 -10.73 11.66
CA LEU A 582 -6.93 -11.52 10.81
C LEU A 582 -5.49 -11.52 11.33
N LEU A 583 -5.06 -10.44 11.98
CA LEU A 583 -3.78 -10.32 12.70
C LEU A 583 -3.79 -11.07 14.05
N GLY A 584 -4.93 -11.65 14.46
CA GLY A 584 -5.06 -12.46 15.67
C GLY A 584 -5.28 -11.66 16.96
N TYR A 585 -5.54 -10.35 16.88
CA TYR A 585 -5.81 -9.53 18.06
C TYR A 585 -7.10 -9.91 18.77
N SER A 586 -7.10 -9.74 20.10
CA SER A 586 -8.23 -10.07 20.96
C SER A 586 -9.51 -9.31 20.60
N THR A 587 -10.67 -9.83 21.01
CA THR A 587 -11.96 -9.14 20.81
C THR A 587 -11.97 -7.75 21.43
N ALA A 588 -11.30 -7.54 22.57
CA ALA A 588 -11.20 -6.23 23.21
C ALA A 588 -10.48 -5.18 22.33
N ILE A 589 -9.49 -5.59 21.54
CA ILE A 589 -8.81 -4.72 20.57
C ILE A 589 -9.71 -4.47 19.34
N GLN A 590 -10.42 -5.50 18.87
CA GLN A 590 -11.41 -5.34 17.79
C GLN A 590 -12.57 -4.41 18.20
N ASP A 591 -12.98 -4.46 19.46
CA ASP A 591 -14.01 -3.59 20.04
C ASP A 591 -13.48 -2.17 20.29
N ALA A 592 -12.18 -2.00 20.56
CA ALA A 592 -11.51 -0.70 20.59
C ALA A 592 -11.41 -0.05 19.20
N VAL A 593 -11.10 -0.83 18.15
CA VAL A 593 -11.17 -0.38 16.75
C VAL A 593 -12.58 0.11 16.40
N ASP A 594 -13.62 -0.63 16.79
CA ASP A 594 -14.99 -0.15 16.63
C ASP A 594 -15.21 1.15 17.40
N ALA A 595 -14.87 1.20 18.70
CA ALA A 595 -15.05 2.39 19.54
C ALA A 595 -14.36 3.64 18.96
N ALA A 596 -13.18 3.50 18.37
CA ALA A 596 -12.43 4.58 17.73
C ALA A 596 -13.20 5.21 16.56
N TRP A 597 -13.69 4.39 15.62
CA TRP A 597 -14.53 4.87 14.52
C TRP A 597 -15.88 5.42 15.02
N LEU A 598 -16.47 4.82 16.05
CA LEU A 598 -17.70 5.33 16.66
C LEU A 598 -17.52 6.69 17.33
N ALA A 599 -16.34 6.98 17.89
CA ALA A 599 -16.06 8.26 18.53
C ALA A 599 -16.12 9.43 17.53
N VAL A 600 -15.78 9.19 16.26
CA VAL A 600 -15.86 10.16 15.14
C VAL A 600 -17.13 9.99 14.29
N GLY A 601 -18.11 9.22 14.78
CA GLY A 601 -19.41 9.03 14.11
C GLY A 601 -19.40 8.09 12.90
N VAL A 602 -18.28 7.39 12.64
CA VAL A 602 -18.16 6.44 11.53
C VAL A 602 -18.73 5.08 11.93
N GLY A 603 -19.76 4.66 11.19
CA GLY A 603 -20.54 3.47 11.48
C GLY A 603 -21.55 3.70 12.61
N GLU A 604 -22.63 2.92 12.59
CA GLU A 604 -23.64 2.95 13.66
C GLU A 604 -22.98 2.59 14.99
N PRO A 605 -23.12 3.39 16.08
CA PRO A 605 -22.96 2.88 17.42
C PRO A 605 -24.02 1.79 17.59
N GLY A 606 -23.59 0.54 17.39
CA GLY A 606 -24.48 -0.58 17.14
C GLY A 606 -25.56 -0.62 18.20
N PRO A 607 -26.85 -0.63 17.84
CA PRO A 607 -27.90 -0.35 18.79
C PRO A 607 -27.81 -1.31 19.96
N THR A 608 -27.47 -0.78 21.14
CA THR A 608 -27.78 -1.41 22.43
C THR A 608 -29.22 -1.91 22.31
N PRO A 609 -29.52 -3.21 22.55
CA PRO A 609 -30.77 -3.82 22.08
C PRO A 609 -32.03 -2.99 22.39
N GLY A 610 -32.49 -2.21 21.39
CA GLY A 610 -33.44 -1.11 21.57
C GLY A 610 -33.03 0.31 21.10
N GLY A 611 -31.83 0.55 20.56
CA GLY A 611 -31.29 1.91 20.24
C GLY A 611 -31.62 2.52 18.86
N CYS A 612 -31.25 3.80 18.68
CA CYS A 612 -31.44 4.62 17.46
C CYS A 612 -30.42 5.78 17.33
N VAL A 613 -30.18 6.26 16.11
CA VAL A 613 -29.41 7.49 15.79
C VAL A 613 -30.25 8.75 16.08
N PRO A 614 -29.84 9.65 16.98
CA PRO A 614 -30.54 10.89 17.24
C PRO A 614 -30.35 11.92 16.11
N LEU A 615 -31.42 12.62 15.76
CA LEU A 615 -31.46 13.70 14.77
C LEU A 615 -32.04 14.98 15.38
N PRO A 616 -31.49 16.18 15.08
CA PRO A 616 -32.12 17.45 15.46
C PRO A 616 -33.34 17.75 14.58
N ASN A 617 -34.13 18.77 14.97
CA ASN A 617 -35.25 19.24 14.13
C ASN A 617 -34.73 19.79 12.78
N ASN A 618 -35.50 19.60 11.71
CA ASN A 618 -35.17 19.96 10.33
C ASN A 618 -33.90 19.27 9.78
N ALA A 619 -33.43 18.21 10.43
CA ALA A 619 -32.30 17.43 9.94
C ALA A 619 -32.61 16.73 8.61
N THR A 620 -31.57 16.59 7.77
CA THR A 620 -31.60 15.77 6.57
C THR A 620 -30.33 14.92 6.51
N VAL A 621 -30.51 13.61 6.41
CA VAL A 621 -29.44 12.60 6.30
C VAL A 621 -29.44 12.07 4.88
N SER A 622 -28.44 12.46 4.12
CA SER A 622 -28.23 12.06 2.72
C SER A 622 -27.54 10.70 2.61
N MET A 623 -27.46 10.15 1.39
CA MET A 623 -26.59 9.02 1.03
C MET A 623 -26.81 7.72 1.83
N ILE A 624 -28.01 7.49 2.36
CA ILE A 624 -28.33 6.27 3.09
C ILE A 624 -28.41 5.08 2.11
N PHE A 625 -27.75 3.99 2.47
CA PHE A 625 -27.70 2.73 1.73
C PHE A 625 -27.85 1.53 2.67
N GLY A 626 -28.14 0.36 2.12
CA GLY A 626 -28.11 -0.91 2.84
C GLY A 626 -28.43 -2.13 1.97
N PRO A 627 -27.99 -3.34 2.34
CA PRO A 627 -28.40 -4.57 1.66
C PRO A 627 -29.87 -4.91 1.94
N ALA A 628 -30.44 -5.83 1.16
CA ALA A 628 -31.78 -6.36 1.41
C ALA A 628 -31.89 -6.97 2.81
N GLY A 629 -32.99 -6.71 3.52
CA GLY A 629 -33.23 -7.12 4.91
C GLY A 629 -32.51 -6.27 5.97
N SER A 630 -31.70 -5.28 5.59
CA SER A 630 -31.07 -4.36 6.55
C SER A 630 -32.07 -3.44 7.24
N LYS A 631 -31.74 -3.03 8.46
CA LYS A 631 -32.56 -2.15 9.30
C LYS A 631 -31.68 -1.06 9.89
N ARG A 632 -32.02 0.21 9.63
CA ARG A 632 -31.41 1.38 10.28
C ARG A 632 -32.46 2.07 11.13
N TYR A 633 -32.08 2.51 12.33
CA TYR A 633 -32.97 3.17 13.28
C TYR A 633 -32.53 4.60 13.52
N TYR A 634 -33.42 5.56 13.24
CA TYR A 634 -33.22 6.98 13.54
C TYR A 634 -34.29 7.44 14.53
N CYS A 635 -34.08 8.57 15.18
CA CYS A 635 -35.04 9.13 16.12
C CYS A 635 -34.81 10.63 16.33
N PHE A 636 -35.87 11.35 16.70
CA PHE A 636 -35.81 12.75 17.10
C PHE A 636 -36.83 13.00 18.21
N ASP A 637 -36.54 13.91 19.13
CA ASP A 637 -37.41 14.20 20.26
C ASP A 637 -38.35 15.36 19.91
N VAL A 638 -39.66 15.10 19.99
CA VAL A 638 -40.72 16.02 19.55
C VAL A 638 -41.41 16.65 20.77
N PRO A 639 -41.62 17.97 20.81
CA PRO A 639 -42.32 18.62 21.92
C PRO A 639 -43.81 18.27 22.02
N ALA A 640 -44.37 18.47 23.21
CA ALA A 640 -45.79 18.29 23.47
C ALA A 640 -46.65 19.18 22.55
N ASN A 641 -47.68 18.58 21.97
CA ASN A 641 -48.66 19.19 21.07
C ASN A 641 -48.10 19.67 19.72
N THR A 642 -46.90 19.24 19.33
CA THR A 642 -46.33 19.53 17.99
C THR A 642 -46.51 18.35 17.02
N PRO A 643 -47.07 18.54 15.82
CA PRO A 643 -47.08 17.50 14.78
C PRO A 643 -45.67 17.35 14.18
N SER A 644 -45.38 16.24 13.51
CA SER A 644 -44.08 16.05 12.84
C SER A 644 -44.21 15.39 11.47
N THR A 645 -43.18 15.48 10.64
CA THR A 645 -43.09 14.83 9.33
C THR A 645 -41.77 14.08 9.21
N VAL A 646 -41.83 12.89 8.64
CA VAL A 646 -40.66 12.09 8.26
C VAL A 646 -40.81 11.70 6.80
N THR A 647 -39.81 11.99 5.97
CA THR A 647 -39.81 11.66 4.53
C THR A 647 -38.50 10.99 4.15
N ILE A 648 -38.57 9.92 3.35
CA ILE A 648 -37.45 9.45 2.54
C ILE A 648 -37.68 9.80 1.06
N SER A 649 -36.59 10.06 0.35
CA SER A 649 -36.62 10.36 -1.08
C SER A 649 -35.33 9.97 -1.81
N GLY A 650 -35.41 9.85 -3.13
CA GLY A 650 -34.25 9.71 -4.01
C GLY A 650 -33.57 8.33 -4.00
N GLY A 651 -32.32 8.29 -4.44
CA GLY A 651 -31.53 7.06 -4.50
C GLY A 651 -32.04 6.00 -5.49
N THR A 652 -31.64 4.75 -5.21
CA THR A 652 -31.93 3.54 -5.97
C THR A 652 -32.34 2.40 -5.02
N GLY A 653 -32.94 1.34 -5.56
CA GLY A 653 -33.44 0.21 -4.76
C GLY A 653 -34.81 0.48 -4.13
N ASP A 654 -35.07 -0.21 -3.02
CA ASP A 654 -36.35 -0.17 -2.31
C ASP A 654 -36.14 -0.28 -0.79
N VAL A 655 -36.44 0.80 -0.06
CA VAL A 655 -36.39 0.87 1.41
C VAL A 655 -37.72 1.39 1.96
N ASP A 656 -38.32 0.61 2.85
CA ASP A 656 -39.56 0.96 3.56
C ASP A 656 -39.28 1.96 4.68
N LEU A 657 -40.16 2.97 4.82
CA LEU A 657 -40.24 3.83 5.99
C LEU A 657 -41.27 3.29 7.00
N TYR A 658 -40.82 3.07 8.24
CA TYR A 658 -41.67 2.83 9.40
C TYR A 658 -41.39 3.91 10.46
N THR A 659 -42.41 4.43 11.14
CA THR A 659 -42.23 5.33 12.29
C THR A 659 -43.13 4.96 13.45
N ARG A 660 -42.77 5.32 14.68
CA ARG A 660 -43.56 5.08 15.90
C ARG A 660 -43.16 6.04 17.04
N PHE A 661 -44.12 6.62 17.73
CA PHE A 661 -43.87 7.50 18.87
C PHE A 661 -43.63 6.70 20.16
N GLY A 662 -42.72 7.17 21.02
CA GLY A 662 -42.37 6.61 22.33
C GLY A 662 -41.59 5.29 22.29
N LEU A 663 -41.91 4.40 21.34
CA LEU A 663 -41.36 3.05 21.24
C LEU A 663 -40.76 2.79 19.85
N GLN A 664 -39.72 1.95 19.80
CA GLN A 664 -39.09 1.50 18.56
C GLN A 664 -40.10 0.82 17.60
N PRO A 665 -40.05 1.07 16.27
CA PRO A 665 -40.87 0.39 15.29
C PRO A 665 -40.37 -1.02 15.02
N THR A 666 -41.30 -1.93 14.73
CA THR A 666 -41.02 -3.24 14.14
C THR A 666 -41.90 -3.44 12.90
N LEU A 667 -41.59 -4.44 12.08
CA LEU A 667 -42.35 -4.74 10.87
C LEU A 667 -43.82 -5.13 11.15
N SER A 668 -44.14 -5.48 12.40
CA SER A 668 -45.49 -5.83 12.88
C SER A 668 -46.10 -4.81 13.86
N ALA A 669 -45.34 -3.79 14.30
CA ALA A 669 -45.82 -2.77 15.23
C ALA A 669 -45.15 -1.40 14.97
N TYR A 670 -45.90 -0.52 14.31
CA TYR A 670 -45.52 0.83 13.90
C TYR A 670 -46.73 1.78 14.07
N GLY A 671 -46.47 3.09 14.12
CA GLY A 671 -47.51 4.13 14.05
C GLY A 671 -47.80 4.58 12.61
N CYS A 672 -46.79 4.58 11.74
CA CYS A 672 -46.94 4.84 10.30
C CYS A 672 -46.02 3.93 9.47
N ARG A 673 -46.52 3.51 8.30
CA ARG A 673 -45.80 2.86 7.19
C ARG A 673 -46.54 3.27 5.90
N PRO A 674 -45.95 3.96 4.91
CA PRO A 674 -46.71 4.50 3.79
C PRO A 674 -47.13 3.52 2.67
N TYR A 675 -46.62 2.28 2.68
CA TYR A 675 -47.02 1.18 1.75
C TYR A 675 -46.81 1.49 0.26
N LYS A 676 -45.73 2.17 -0.08
CA LYS A 676 -45.28 2.34 -1.47
C LYS A 676 -44.17 1.34 -1.81
N THR A 677 -43.77 1.34 -3.08
CA THR A 677 -42.57 0.65 -3.58
C THR A 677 -41.56 1.70 -4.00
N GLY A 678 -40.31 1.55 -3.57
CA GLY A 678 -39.24 2.51 -3.82
C GLY A 678 -39.24 3.68 -2.84
N ASN A 679 -38.07 4.32 -2.75
CA ASN A 679 -37.62 5.14 -1.63
C ASN A 679 -38.35 6.50 -1.40
N ASN A 680 -39.53 6.74 -1.99
CA ASN A 680 -40.24 8.03 -1.94
C ASN A 680 -41.49 7.97 -1.03
N GLU A 681 -41.24 7.77 0.27
CA GLU A 681 -42.24 7.58 1.31
C GLU A 681 -42.30 8.75 2.30
N THR A 682 -43.50 9.12 2.76
CA THR A 682 -43.71 10.20 3.73
C THR A 682 -44.70 9.76 4.79
N CYS A 683 -44.33 9.93 6.05
CA CYS A 683 -45.18 9.82 7.23
C CYS A 683 -45.42 11.22 7.82
N ALA A 684 -46.63 11.74 7.65
CA ALA A 684 -47.12 12.89 8.41
C ALA A 684 -47.75 12.39 9.72
N LEU A 685 -47.32 12.95 10.85
CA LEU A 685 -47.54 12.40 12.18
C LEU A 685 -48.26 13.42 13.06
N ALA A 686 -49.41 12.99 13.61
CA ALA A 686 -50.25 13.84 14.45
C ALA A 686 -49.56 14.22 15.76
N ALA A 687 -49.85 15.42 16.24
CA ALA A 687 -49.36 15.94 17.52
C ALA A 687 -49.72 15.00 18.69
N GLN A 688 -48.76 14.80 19.60
CA GLN A 688 -48.94 13.98 20.81
C GLN A 688 -49.13 14.88 22.03
N ALA A 689 -49.92 14.44 23.02
CA ALA A 689 -50.26 15.27 24.18
C ALA A 689 -49.08 15.50 25.16
N THR A 690 -48.06 14.64 25.09
CA THR A 690 -46.78 14.78 25.79
C THR A 690 -45.65 14.98 24.78
N ASP A 691 -44.54 15.52 25.24
CA ASP A 691 -43.26 15.40 24.56
C ASP A 691 -42.80 13.94 24.52
N GLY A 692 -41.85 13.63 23.63
CA GLY A 692 -41.25 12.30 23.56
C GLY A 692 -40.59 11.97 22.22
N ARG A 693 -39.95 10.80 22.19
CA ARG A 693 -39.15 10.35 21.05
C ARG A 693 -40.01 9.85 19.91
N GLN A 694 -39.91 10.49 18.76
CA GLN A 694 -40.38 9.96 17.50
C GLN A 694 -39.31 9.05 16.90
N TRP A 695 -39.58 7.74 16.85
CA TRP A 695 -38.67 6.75 16.27
C TRP A 695 -38.96 6.52 14.78
N ILE A 696 -37.93 6.14 14.06
CA ILE A 696 -37.89 5.85 12.62
C ILE A 696 -37.14 4.53 12.42
N LEU A 697 -37.62 3.71 11.51
CA LEU A 697 -36.96 2.51 11.00
C LEU A 697 -36.97 2.58 9.47
N LEU A 698 -35.80 2.52 8.87
CA LEU A 698 -35.63 2.26 7.44
C LEU A 698 -35.29 0.79 7.25
N ASN A 699 -36.15 0.04 6.54
CA ASN A 699 -36.01 -1.40 6.32
C ASN A 699 -35.83 -1.68 4.82
N GLY A 700 -34.65 -2.15 4.42
CA GLY A 700 -34.34 -2.44 3.02
C GLY A 700 -35.17 -3.62 2.52
N TYR A 701 -36.18 -3.37 1.69
CA TYR A 701 -36.94 -4.43 1.02
C TYR A 701 -36.09 -5.09 -0.08
N THR A 702 -35.31 -4.28 -0.79
CA THR A 702 -34.18 -4.72 -1.61
C THR A 702 -32.88 -4.05 -1.13
N ALA A 703 -31.77 -4.28 -1.83
CA ALA A 703 -30.58 -3.45 -1.61
C ALA A 703 -30.84 -2.04 -2.15
N TYR A 704 -30.53 -1.01 -1.37
CA TYR A 704 -30.81 0.39 -1.67
C TYR A 704 -29.57 1.26 -1.46
N SER A 705 -29.50 2.39 -2.16
CA SER A 705 -28.36 3.33 -2.07
C SER A 705 -28.72 4.74 -2.51
N GLY A 706 -28.11 5.75 -1.87
CA GLY A 706 -28.30 7.17 -2.20
C GLY A 706 -29.62 7.77 -1.71
N VAL A 707 -30.26 7.18 -0.70
CA VAL A 707 -31.55 7.64 -0.16
C VAL A 707 -31.32 8.78 0.82
N THR A 708 -32.21 9.77 0.79
CA THR A 708 -32.18 10.94 1.68
C THR A 708 -33.39 10.91 2.62
N LEU A 709 -33.13 10.89 3.94
CA LEU A 709 -34.13 10.99 5.02
C LEU A 709 -34.18 12.44 5.53
N SER A 710 -35.37 13.03 5.60
CA SER A 710 -35.61 14.34 6.22
C SER A 710 -36.65 14.25 7.33
N VAL A 711 -36.43 14.97 8.43
CA VAL A 711 -37.33 15.05 9.59
C VAL A 711 -37.64 16.50 9.94
N SER A 712 -38.88 16.81 10.33
CA SER A 712 -39.26 18.15 10.81
C SER A 712 -40.45 18.13 11.76
N TYR A 713 -40.56 19.18 12.59
CA TYR A 713 -41.71 19.51 13.45
C TYR A 713 -41.80 21.04 13.68
#